data_AF-N8XUW7-F1
#
_entry.id   AF-N8XUW7-F1
#
_cell.length_a   1.000
_cell.length_b   1.000
_cell.length_c   1.000
_cell.angle_alpha   90.00
_cell.angle_beta   90.00
_cell.angle_gamma   90.00
#
_symmetry.space_group_name_H-M   'P 1'
#
loop_
_entity.id
_entity.type
_entity.pdbx_description
1 polymer ?
#
loop_
_entity_poly.entity_id
_entity_poly.type
_entity_poly.pdbx_seq_one_letter_code
_entity_poly.pdbx_strand_id
1 'polypeptide(L)'
;MVKCLYLNLTATIPHIGCLAVTYAHLKNLNSIGVSVTSYNAIELKEYWKGSREDSLKYIYNSEMAKEIYNHDFVVINGEGTIHHDKGCHLLSLAEFSIKNNKPVFLLNLSLDSLFFNFDDVLLNCSDIVTREIITYKFLINKNIPCRLALDDFTKADFSLSTSRDLKGSVVFTDYHPDVESLTIPLLHKIQSVSEPVVFYPFVGSEYAKTWKNVVANFKTASMIICGRYHGIYAAGLASKPFVILPMNTHKALGLIQFSKIKIPICQKKSHIENVIKFTRNNNNIFEDFNCWMKETFHEDSFLKIRDFVFSKKNINDEKSFFCFEGVEDNSFERYYDGLYKNMLKESNARLLKSSQLLQNNEYESFLKTNSVDYIKNDSSILSRFISFYALGKYSEAEKLLPNLNYDNKHHFKAICNFKLEFGLLSEVSDSFFSNDAEYSNELFLKTIDKHEYEKAWPMLIKRASSQNYVLNGRHFLVSNNMMLDKVFILEGGVGDQIRQSKIFYEILRKYKDFFIVCDRRIHYFLKESFSNVSFVNGGTLDDGVFDIYPILDFYNELSPFSVKDRNLLVNKDLKKYWLNRINDLAKGKLKIGICQGTHLKSYERLSNRFEYDLWLDFISQYSDQAVFVNLSFDYQGDIEYVENLNVNLKDDFDNTSALISSLDYIISPANTLLDLSGALGVKTIALFTGYKFRARQDVNGNDLYHSNVVWKGSYNVNDKTRALKSAFDYIFNLDK
;
A
#
# COMPACT_ATOMS: atom_id res chain seq x y z
N MET A 1 -44.34 8.96 6.18
CA MET A 1 -43.32 9.10 5.11
C MET A 1 -42.71 7.73 4.90
N VAL A 2 -42.67 7.23 3.66
CA VAL A 2 -42.12 5.89 3.36
C VAL A 2 -40.59 5.94 3.49
N LYS A 3 -39.99 4.94 4.14
CA LYS A 3 -38.56 4.85 4.42
C LYS A 3 -37.90 3.72 3.61
N CYS A 4 -36.80 4.04 2.94
CA CYS A 4 -35.98 3.11 2.16
C CYS A 4 -34.60 2.93 2.79
N LEU A 5 -34.18 1.68 2.92
CA LEU A 5 -32.79 1.35 3.19
C LEU A 5 -32.05 1.13 1.86
N TYR A 6 -31.13 2.03 1.51
CA TYR A 6 -30.35 1.97 0.27
C TYR A 6 -28.97 1.36 0.52
N LEU A 7 -28.72 0.20 -0.08
CA LEU A 7 -27.50 -0.58 0.08
C LEU A 7 -26.63 -0.51 -1.17
N ASN A 8 -25.32 -0.64 -0.96
CA ASN A 8 -24.27 -0.54 -1.98
C ASN A 8 -24.17 0.86 -2.62
N LEU A 9 -24.05 1.90 -1.77
CA LEU A 9 -23.69 3.22 -2.25
C LEU A 9 -22.21 3.22 -2.69
N THR A 10 -21.97 3.24 -4.00
CA THR A 10 -20.65 3.05 -4.63
C THR A 10 -19.86 4.34 -4.82
N ALA A 11 -20.47 5.51 -4.57
CA ALA A 11 -19.85 6.83 -4.76
C ALA A 11 -18.82 7.21 -3.68
N THR A 12 -18.47 6.34 -2.72
CA THR A 12 -17.50 6.68 -1.65
C THR A 12 -16.10 7.01 -2.16
N ILE A 13 -15.72 6.45 -3.30
CA ILE A 13 -14.56 6.90 -4.06
C ILE A 13 -15.09 7.79 -5.19
N PRO A 14 -14.52 8.99 -5.41
CA PRO A 14 -14.85 9.87 -6.53
C PRO A 14 -14.63 9.19 -7.89
N HIS A 15 -15.60 8.39 -8.30
CA HIS A 15 -15.68 7.71 -9.58
C HIS A 15 -16.90 8.23 -10.33
N ILE A 16 -16.70 8.83 -11.51
CA ILE A 16 -17.74 9.54 -12.28
C ILE A 16 -19.00 8.67 -12.48
N GLY A 17 -18.80 7.39 -12.82
CA GLY A 17 -19.89 6.44 -13.02
C GLY A 17 -20.72 6.20 -11.75
N CYS A 18 -20.05 5.91 -10.64
CA CYS A 18 -20.72 5.61 -9.36
C CYS A 18 -21.45 6.84 -8.82
N LEU A 19 -20.85 8.04 -9.01
CA LEU A 19 -21.45 9.32 -8.64
C LEU A 19 -22.76 9.54 -9.41
N ALA A 20 -22.73 9.39 -10.72
CA ALA A 20 -23.90 9.57 -11.58
C ALA A 20 -25.03 8.59 -11.25
N VAL A 21 -24.74 7.30 -11.11
CA VAL A 21 -25.73 6.27 -10.74
C VAL A 21 -26.34 6.56 -9.37
N THR A 22 -25.50 6.85 -8.37
CA THR A 22 -25.97 7.16 -7.01
C THR A 22 -26.84 8.41 -7.01
N TYR A 23 -26.44 9.45 -7.75
CA TYR A 23 -27.22 10.67 -7.92
C TYR A 23 -28.59 10.37 -8.53
N ALA A 24 -28.62 9.60 -9.63
CA ALA A 24 -29.86 9.22 -10.30
C ALA A 24 -30.81 8.43 -9.39
N HIS A 25 -30.28 7.48 -8.61
CA HIS A 25 -31.09 6.69 -7.67
C HIS A 25 -31.68 7.55 -6.56
N LEU A 26 -30.85 8.36 -5.88
CA LEU A 26 -31.31 9.20 -4.79
C LEU A 26 -32.29 10.27 -5.27
N LYS A 27 -32.10 10.81 -6.49
CA LYS A 27 -33.03 11.75 -7.11
C LYS A 27 -34.39 11.11 -7.32
N ASN A 28 -34.43 9.91 -7.90
CA ASN A 28 -35.68 9.18 -8.16
C ASN A 28 -36.42 8.78 -6.87
N LEU A 29 -35.70 8.38 -5.82
CA LEU A 29 -36.31 8.09 -4.52
C LEU A 29 -36.86 9.37 -3.87
N ASN A 30 -36.11 10.46 -3.93
CA ASN A 30 -36.54 11.75 -3.40
C ASN A 30 -37.77 12.29 -4.13
N SER A 31 -37.83 12.17 -5.47
CA SER A 31 -38.94 12.68 -6.28
C SER A 31 -40.28 11.97 -6.01
N ILE A 32 -40.25 10.75 -5.46
CA ILE A 32 -41.45 10.02 -5.03
C ILE A 32 -41.72 10.14 -3.52
N GLY A 33 -40.99 11.02 -2.82
CA GLY A 33 -41.17 11.34 -1.40
C GLY A 33 -40.80 10.19 -0.46
N VAL A 34 -39.70 9.49 -0.77
CA VAL A 34 -39.11 8.44 0.07
C VAL A 34 -37.95 9.02 0.89
N SER A 35 -37.94 8.74 2.19
CA SER A 35 -36.80 9.02 3.06
C SER A 35 -35.75 7.92 2.89
N VAL A 36 -34.50 8.27 2.63
CA VAL A 36 -33.43 7.30 2.37
C VAL A 36 -32.41 7.28 3.50
N THR A 37 -32.14 6.09 4.03
CA THR A 37 -30.94 5.79 4.83
C THR A 37 -30.01 4.96 3.97
N SER A 38 -28.75 5.34 3.83
CA SER A 38 -27.82 4.70 2.88
C SER A 38 -26.57 4.15 3.54
N TYR A 39 -26.13 2.97 3.10
CA TYR A 39 -24.88 2.35 3.51
C TYR A 39 -23.96 2.13 2.32
N ASN A 40 -22.67 2.36 2.52
CA ASN A 40 -21.72 2.25 1.43
C ASN A 40 -21.22 0.81 1.20
N ALA A 41 -20.70 0.56 0.00
CA ALA A 41 -20.22 -0.76 -0.42
C ALA A 41 -19.13 -1.36 0.49
N ILE A 42 -18.36 -0.51 1.18
CA ILE A 42 -17.23 -0.93 2.01
C ILE A 42 -17.74 -1.37 3.39
N GLU A 43 -18.64 -0.59 3.99
CA GLU A 43 -19.29 -0.91 5.27
C GLU A 43 -20.01 -2.24 5.20
N LEU A 44 -20.65 -2.54 4.08
CA LEU A 44 -21.48 -3.73 3.97
C LEU A 44 -20.68 -5.04 3.85
N LYS A 45 -19.36 -4.99 3.61
CA LYS A 45 -18.55 -6.21 3.40
C LYS A 45 -18.52 -7.11 4.64
N GLU A 46 -18.61 -6.53 5.84
CA GLU A 46 -18.55 -7.28 7.09
C GLU A 46 -19.72 -8.26 7.28
N TYR A 47 -20.83 -8.07 6.55
CA TYR A 47 -22.01 -8.92 6.65
C TYR A 47 -21.91 -10.23 5.87
N TRP A 48 -20.76 -10.51 5.23
CA TRP A 48 -20.45 -11.84 4.70
C TRP A 48 -19.47 -12.57 5.61
N LYS A 49 -19.90 -13.68 6.21
CA LYS A 49 -19.11 -14.51 7.15
C LYS A 49 -18.60 -15.81 6.53
N GLY A 50 -18.37 -15.83 5.22
CA GLY A 50 -17.89 -17.01 4.50
C GLY A 50 -19.00 -18.00 4.10
N SER A 51 -20.13 -18.03 4.81
CA SER A 51 -21.30 -18.85 4.48
C SER A 51 -22.61 -18.06 4.57
N ARG A 52 -23.66 -18.51 3.88
CA ARG A 52 -25.02 -17.91 3.98
C ARG A 52 -25.54 -17.96 5.43
N GLU A 53 -25.41 -19.11 6.09
CA GLU A 53 -25.93 -19.34 7.44
C GLU A 53 -25.26 -18.42 8.48
N ASP A 54 -23.93 -18.36 8.48
CA ASP A 54 -23.19 -17.54 9.44
C ASP A 54 -23.42 -16.05 9.19
N SER A 55 -23.56 -15.66 7.92
CA SER A 55 -23.90 -14.29 7.54
C SER A 55 -25.27 -13.89 8.11
N LEU A 56 -26.29 -14.73 7.98
CA LEU A 56 -27.62 -14.47 8.53
C LEU A 56 -27.60 -14.38 10.07
N LYS A 57 -26.90 -15.29 10.75
CA LYS A 57 -26.74 -15.25 12.22
C LYS A 57 -26.07 -13.96 12.67
N TYR A 58 -25.05 -13.51 11.93
CA TYR A 58 -24.37 -12.26 12.22
C TYR A 58 -25.26 -11.04 11.99
N ILE A 59 -25.94 -10.97 10.83
CA ILE A 59 -26.86 -9.88 10.51
C ILE A 59 -27.94 -9.75 11.59
N TYR A 60 -28.53 -10.87 12.01
CA TYR A 60 -29.58 -10.90 13.04
C TYR A 60 -29.18 -10.19 14.34
N ASN A 61 -27.91 -10.31 14.74
CA ASN A 61 -27.38 -9.73 15.97
C ASN A 61 -26.73 -8.35 15.78
N SER A 62 -26.82 -7.78 14.58
CA SER A 62 -26.17 -6.50 14.24
C SER A 62 -27.15 -5.33 14.26
N GLU A 63 -26.62 -4.10 14.31
CA GLU A 63 -27.45 -2.89 14.13
C GLU A 63 -28.16 -2.87 12.77
N MET A 64 -27.60 -3.52 11.74
CA MET A 64 -28.23 -3.61 10.42
C MET A 64 -29.57 -4.33 10.43
N ALA A 65 -29.77 -5.31 11.32
CA ALA A 65 -31.09 -5.92 11.48
C ALA A 65 -32.12 -4.88 11.94
N LYS A 66 -31.76 -4.03 12.92
CA LYS A 66 -32.64 -2.94 13.39
C LYS A 66 -32.93 -1.95 12.27
N GLU A 67 -31.92 -1.60 11.48
CA GLU A 67 -32.10 -0.75 10.30
C GLU A 67 -33.11 -1.37 9.33
N ILE A 68 -32.94 -2.65 8.95
CA ILE A 68 -33.88 -3.34 8.05
C ILE A 68 -35.30 -3.34 8.63
N TYR A 69 -35.47 -3.57 9.94
CA TYR A 69 -36.79 -3.52 10.58
C TYR A 69 -37.43 -2.12 10.53
N ASN A 70 -36.65 -1.07 10.69
CA ASN A 70 -37.09 0.33 10.75
C ASN A 70 -37.43 0.95 9.37
N HIS A 71 -37.16 0.24 8.27
CA HIS A 71 -37.45 0.69 6.91
C HIS A 71 -38.60 -0.09 6.28
N ASP A 72 -39.31 0.54 5.35
CA ASP A 72 -40.46 -0.07 4.66
C ASP A 72 -40.00 -1.03 3.55
N PHE A 73 -38.86 -0.76 2.92
CA PHE A 73 -38.27 -1.59 1.87
C PHE A 73 -36.76 -1.36 1.74
N VAL A 74 -36.10 -2.26 1.00
CA VAL A 74 -34.66 -2.22 0.73
C VAL A 74 -34.42 -2.05 -0.76
N VAL A 75 -33.52 -1.14 -1.12
CA VAL A 75 -32.98 -0.99 -2.48
C VAL A 75 -31.53 -1.40 -2.47
N ILE A 76 -31.14 -2.26 -3.39
CA ILE A 76 -29.75 -2.68 -3.59
C ILE A 76 -29.32 -2.23 -4.97
N ASN A 77 -28.28 -1.39 -5.04
CA ASN A 77 -27.62 -1.12 -6.32
C ASN A 77 -26.72 -2.31 -6.66
N GLY A 78 -26.99 -3.07 -7.72
CA GLY A 78 -26.15 -4.20 -8.14
C GLY A 78 -24.84 -3.77 -8.80
N GLU A 79 -24.90 -2.69 -9.58
CA GLU A 79 -23.85 -2.14 -10.44
C GLU A 79 -22.89 -3.21 -10.98
N GLY A 80 -21.60 -3.07 -10.71
CA GLY A 80 -20.58 -4.10 -10.90
C GLY A 80 -20.08 -4.66 -9.58
N THR A 81 -20.90 -4.67 -8.52
CA THR A 81 -20.50 -5.19 -7.21
C THR A 81 -20.82 -6.68 -7.08
N ILE A 82 -21.91 -7.14 -7.70
CA ILE A 82 -22.38 -8.52 -7.62
C ILE A 82 -21.94 -9.30 -8.88
N HIS A 83 -20.68 -9.71 -8.94
CA HIS A 83 -20.10 -10.48 -10.07
C HIS A 83 -18.91 -11.31 -9.57
N HIS A 84 -18.59 -12.43 -10.24
CA HIS A 84 -17.45 -13.30 -9.92
C HIS A 84 -17.30 -13.56 -8.40
N ASP A 85 -18.35 -14.02 -7.73
CA ASP A 85 -18.38 -14.32 -6.29
C ASP A 85 -18.14 -13.14 -5.34
N LYS A 86 -18.29 -11.92 -5.86
CA LYS A 86 -18.39 -10.69 -5.08
C LYS A 86 -19.86 -10.34 -4.86
N GLY A 87 -20.13 -9.54 -3.83
CA GLY A 87 -21.49 -9.09 -3.50
C GLY A 87 -22.33 -10.05 -2.66
N CYS A 88 -21.77 -11.18 -2.17
CA CYS A 88 -22.50 -12.11 -1.30
C CYS A 88 -23.06 -11.46 -0.03
N HIS A 89 -22.37 -10.46 0.54
CA HIS A 89 -22.89 -9.67 1.66
C HIS A 89 -24.20 -8.95 1.30
N LEU A 90 -24.32 -8.39 0.08
CA LEU A 90 -25.55 -7.74 -0.38
C LEU A 90 -26.68 -8.75 -0.54
N LEU A 91 -26.37 -9.93 -1.09
CA LEU A 91 -27.35 -11.01 -1.24
C LEU A 91 -27.76 -11.62 0.10
N SER A 92 -26.87 -11.70 1.09
CA SER A 92 -27.22 -12.10 2.46
C SER A 92 -28.12 -11.06 3.17
N LEU A 93 -27.89 -9.76 2.92
CA LEU A 93 -28.78 -8.70 3.40
C LEU A 93 -30.14 -8.73 2.70
N ALA A 94 -30.17 -9.02 1.39
CA ALA A 94 -31.41 -9.27 0.64
C ALA A 94 -32.18 -10.45 1.23
N GLU A 95 -31.49 -11.57 1.47
CA GLU A 95 -32.07 -12.78 2.07
C GLU A 95 -32.67 -12.50 3.45
N PHE A 96 -31.91 -11.80 4.31
CA PHE A 96 -32.40 -11.40 5.63
C PHE A 96 -33.65 -10.51 5.52
N SER A 97 -33.65 -9.57 4.58
CA SER A 97 -34.78 -8.65 4.36
C SER A 97 -36.04 -9.40 3.91
N ILE A 98 -35.89 -10.31 2.94
CA ILE A 98 -36.98 -11.15 2.42
C ILE A 98 -37.56 -12.04 3.52
N LYS A 99 -36.71 -12.70 4.32
CA LYS A 99 -37.15 -13.55 5.45
C LYS A 99 -37.92 -12.76 6.52
N ASN A 100 -37.73 -11.45 6.58
CA ASN A 100 -38.41 -10.54 7.50
C ASN A 100 -39.52 -9.72 6.82
N ASN A 101 -40.06 -10.21 5.69
CA ASN A 101 -41.17 -9.60 4.95
C ASN A 101 -40.89 -8.15 4.50
N LYS A 102 -39.63 -7.82 4.23
CA LYS A 102 -39.24 -6.53 3.65
C LYS A 102 -39.09 -6.68 2.13
N PRO A 103 -39.81 -5.89 1.32
CA PRO A 103 -39.61 -5.85 -0.12
C PRO A 103 -38.16 -5.47 -0.46
N VAL A 104 -37.59 -6.17 -1.44
CA VAL A 104 -36.22 -5.94 -1.92
C VAL A 104 -36.24 -5.63 -3.41
N PHE A 105 -35.70 -4.48 -3.78
CA PHE A 105 -35.57 -4.05 -5.16
C PHE A 105 -34.09 -4.02 -5.55
N LEU A 106 -33.69 -4.87 -6.48
CA LEU A 106 -32.31 -4.98 -6.96
C LEU A 106 -32.18 -4.27 -8.31
N LEU A 107 -31.51 -3.12 -8.32
CA LEU A 107 -31.41 -2.24 -9.49
C LEU A 107 -30.03 -2.31 -10.15
N ASN A 108 -29.95 -1.89 -11.41
CA ASN A 108 -28.71 -1.72 -12.17
C ASN A 108 -27.77 -2.94 -12.12
N LEU A 109 -28.31 -4.17 -12.17
CA LEU A 109 -27.56 -5.40 -11.96
C LEU A 109 -26.76 -5.83 -13.21
N SER A 110 -25.48 -6.13 -13.02
CA SER A 110 -24.68 -6.98 -13.90
C SER A 110 -24.17 -8.19 -13.14
N LEU A 111 -24.38 -9.38 -13.70
CA LEU A 111 -24.09 -10.69 -13.12
C LEU A 111 -23.50 -11.63 -14.19
N ASP A 112 -22.36 -12.24 -13.91
CA ASP A 112 -21.65 -13.15 -14.84
C ASP A 112 -21.74 -14.62 -14.37
N SER A 113 -21.56 -14.84 -13.06
CA SER A 113 -21.74 -16.14 -12.41
C SER A 113 -22.08 -15.98 -10.92
N LEU A 114 -22.71 -17.00 -10.33
CA LEU A 114 -22.94 -17.14 -8.88
C LEU A 114 -22.54 -18.55 -8.44
N PHE A 115 -21.47 -18.69 -7.65
CA PHE A 115 -21.08 -20.01 -7.13
C PHE A 115 -21.83 -20.41 -5.84
N PHE A 116 -22.39 -19.43 -5.10
CA PHE A 116 -23.02 -19.68 -3.79
C PHE A 116 -24.53 -19.97 -3.81
N ASN A 117 -25.11 -20.26 -4.99
CA ASN A 117 -26.53 -20.61 -5.17
C ASN A 117 -27.50 -19.66 -4.43
N PHE A 118 -27.54 -18.38 -4.82
CA PHE A 118 -28.50 -17.38 -4.32
C PHE A 118 -29.74 -17.26 -5.21
N ASP A 119 -30.00 -18.27 -6.05
CA ASP A 119 -31.09 -18.24 -7.02
C ASP A 119 -32.46 -18.11 -6.32
N ASP A 120 -32.62 -18.74 -5.15
CA ASP A 120 -33.81 -18.62 -4.31
C ASP A 120 -34.01 -17.20 -3.78
N VAL A 121 -32.94 -16.50 -3.42
CA VAL A 121 -32.99 -15.12 -2.92
C VAL A 121 -33.36 -14.16 -4.05
N LEU A 122 -32.76 -14.34 -5.22
CA LEU A 122 -33.09 -13.54 -6.41
C LEU A 122 -34.55 -13.77 -6.85
N LEU A 123 -35.01 -15.01 -6.84
CA LEU A 123 -36.41 -15.35 -7.18
C LEU A 123 -37.43 -14.64 -6.27
N ASN A 124 -37.07 -14.39 -5.01
CA ASN A 124 -37.94 -13.75 -4.03
C ASN A 124 -37.73 -12.22 -3.89
N CYS A 125 -36.87 -11.62 -4.72
CA CYS A 125 -36.80 -10.16 -4.81
C CYS A 125 -38.10 -9.59 -5.39
N SER A 126 -38.51 -8.42 -4.91
CA SER A 126 -39.74 -7.75 -5.36
C SER A 126 -39.61 -7.18 -6.78
N ASP A 127 -38.40 -6.80 -7.18
CA ASP A 127 -38.05 -6.50 -8.57
C ASP A 127 -36.54 -6.71 -8.79
N ILE A 128 -36.16 -7.11 -10.00
CA ILE A 128 -34.77 -7.18 -10.44
C ILE A 128 -34.66 -6.46 -11.78
N VAL A 129 -33.79 -5.46 -11.84
CA VAL A 129 -33.52 -4.70 -13.06
C VAL A 129 -32.06 -4.92 -13.46
N THR A 130 -31.90 -5.54 -14.62
CA THR A 130 -30.60 -5.77 -15.25
C THR A 130 -30.29 -4.64 -16.22
N ARG A 131 -29.01 -4.31 -16.36
CA ARG A 131 -28.55 -3.16 -17.17
C ARG A 131 -27.98 -3.53 -18.53
N GLU A 132 -27.99 -4.81 -18.87
CA GLU A 132 -27.51 -5.35 -20.15
C GLU A 132 -28.09 -6.75 -20.43
N ILE A 133 -28.12 -7.13 -21.71
CA ILE A 133 -28.89 -8.27 -22.22
C ILE A 133 -28.36 -9.65 -21.82
N ILE A 134 -27.07 -9.80 -21.51
CA ILE A 134 -26.46 -11.09 -21.20
C ILE A 134 -26.86 -11.52 -19.78
N THR A 135 -26.78 -10.63 -18.79
CA THR A 135 -27.31 -10.89 -17.43
C THR A 135 -28.81 -11.10 -17.46
N TYR A 136 -29.56 -10.32 -18.25
CA TYR A 136 -30.99 -10.56 -18.45
C TYR A 136 -31.26 -12.00 -18.93
N LYS A 137 -30.61 -12.43 -20.03
CA LYS A 137 -30.76 -13.79 -20.56
C LYS A 137 -30.32 -14.85 -19.56
N PHE A 138 -29.25 -14.60 -18.81
CA PHE A 138 -28.76 -15.51 -17.77
C PHE A 138 -29.83 -15.76 -16.70
N LEU A 139 -30.48 -14.70 -16.19
CA LEU A 139 -31.53 -14.82 -15.18
C LEU A 139 -32.81 -15.45 -15.74
N ILE A 140 -33.23 -15.07 -16.95
CA ILE A 140 -34.39 -15.67 -17.62
C ILE A 140 -34.18 -17.18 -17.84
N ASN A 141 -32.98 -17.60 -18.26
CA ASN A 141 -32.66 -19.02 -18.43
C ASN A 141 -32.70 -19.81 -17.11
N LYS A 142 -32.57 -19.14 -15.97
CA LYS A 142 -32.73 -19.70 -14.62
C LYS A 142 -34.18 -19.60 -14.10
N ASN A 143 -35.13 -19.15 -14.92
CA ASN A 143 -36.51 -18.85 -14.51
C ASN A 143 -36.62 -17.79 -13.39
N ILE A 144 -35.67 -16.87 -13.32
CA ILE A 144 -35.70 -15.75 -12.37
C ILE A 144 -36.33 -14.54 -13.08
N PRO A 145 -37.49 -14.04 -12.63
CA PRO A 145 -38.13 -12.86 -13.20
C PRO A 145 -37.22 -11.64 -13.07
N CYS A 146 -36.98 -10.95 -14.18
CA CYS A 146 -36.22 -9.72 -14.19
C CYS A 146 -36.64 -8.86 -15.38
N ARG A 147 -36.24 -7.59 -15.31
CA ARG A 147 -36.45 -6.57 -16.32
C ARG A 147 -35.13 -6.12 -16.91
N LEU A 148 -35.17 -5.61 -18.14
CA LEU A 148 -34.00 -5.08 -18.83
C LEU A 148 -34.18 -3.58 -19.03
N ALA A 149 -33.26 -2.81 -18.47
CA ALA A 149 -33.19 -1.35 -18.62
C ALA A 149 -31.78 -0.93 -19.06
N LEU A 150 -31.63 0.34 -19.43
CA LEU A 150 -30.30 0.95 -19.52
C LEU A 150 -29.73 1.18 -18.12
N ASP A 151 -28.41 1.35 -18.03
CA ASP A 151 -27.77 1.75 -16.78
C ASP A 151 -28.33 3.11 -16.32
N ASP A 152 -28.65 3.20 -15.03
CA ASP A 152 -29.21 4.41 -14.41
C ASP A 152 -28.25 5.61 -14.47
N PHE A 153 -26.99 5.43 -14.88
CA PHE A 153 -26.10 6.50 -15.35
C PHE A 153 -26.78 7.44 -16.35
N THR A 154 -27.63 6.90 -17.24
CA THR A 154 -28.36 7.68 -18.26
C THR A 154 -29.41 8.63 -17.67
N LYS A 155 -29.82 8.41 -16.41
CA LYS A 155 -30.82 9.21 -15.70
C LYS A 155 -30.21 10.31 -14.81
N ALA A 156 -28.89 10.47 -14.84
CA ALA A 156 -28.21 11.52 -14.09
C ALA A 156 -28.33 12.89 -14.78
N ASP A 157 -28.35 13.97 -13.99
CA ASP A 157 -28.41 15.34 -14.52
C ASP A 157 -27.01 15.81 -14.91
N PHE A 158 -26.62 15.54 -16.16
CA PHE A 158 -25.36 16.04 -16.71
C PHE A 158 -25.45 17.53 -17.05
N SER A 159 -24.38 18.27 -16.74
CA SER A 159 -24.28 19.68 -17.08
C SER A 159 -24.17 19.89 -18.58
N LEU A 160 -24.75 20.98 -19.08
CA LEU A 160 -24.53 21.48 -20.43
C LEU A 160 -23.21 22.26 -20.55
N SER A 161 -22.65 22.75 -19.45
CA SER A 161 -21.39 23.49 -19.43
C SER A 161 -20.18 22.55 -19.42
N THR A 162 -19.14 22.94 -20.14
CA THR A 162 -17.84 22.26 -20.13
C THR A 162 -17.00 22.72 -18.95
N SER A 163 -16.39 21.80 -18.21
CA SER A 163 -15.34 22.12 -17.23
C SER A 163 -13.93 21.99 -17.83
N ARG A 164 -13.81 21.25 -18.94
CA ARG A 164 -12.56 21.04 -19.67
C ARG A 164 -12.88 20.94 -21.16
N ASP A 165 -12.27 21.82 -21.96
CA ASP A 165 -12.34 21.73 -23.42
C ASP A 165 -11.34 20.68 -23.92
N LEU A 166 -11.83 19.74 -24.71
CA LEU A 166 -11.10 18.60 -25.29
C LEU A 166 -11.09 18.68 -26.83
N LYS A 167 -11.38 19.86 -27.40
CA LYS A 167 -11.44 20.09 -28.84
C LYS A 167 -10.23 19.54 -29.58
N GLY A 168 -10.51 18.76 -30.63
CA GLY A 168 -9.49 18.15 -31.50
C GLY A 168 -8.69 17.00 -30.87
N SER A 169 -8.96 16.63 -29.62
CA SER A 169 -8.21 15.60 -28.90
C SER A 169 -8.92 14.25 -28.91
N VAL A 170 -8.14 13.18 -28.93
CA VAL A 170 -8.59 11.81 -28.62
C VAL A 170 -8.53 11.63 -27.12
N VAL A 171 -9.65 11.31 -26.50
CA VAL A 171 -9.74 11.12 -25.05
C VAL A 171 -9.53 9.67 -24.71
N PHE A 172 -8.64 9.36 -23.78
CA PHE A 172 -8.42 8.02 -23.25
C PHE A 172 -8.86 7.94 -21.79
N THR A 173 -9.79 7.04 -21.47
CA THR A 173 -10.21 6.80 -20.09
C THR A 173 -9.31 5.78 -19.40
N ASP A 174 -9.31 5.75 -18.07
CA ASP A 174 -8.68 4.67 -17.31
C ASP A 174 -9.37 3.30 -17.57
N TYR A 175 -8.82 2.24 -16.99
CA TYR A 175 -9.28 0.86 -17.15
C TYR A 175 -9.21 0.09 -15.82
N HIS A 176 -9.84 -1.09 -15.76
CA HIS A 176 -9.80 -1.94 -14.57
C HIS A 176 -8.45 -2.68 -14.47
N PRO A 177 -7.80 -2.78 -13.29
CA PRO A 177 -6.53 -3.49 -13.13
C PRO A 177 -6.55 -4.95 -13.65
N ASP A 178 -7.66 -5.67 -13.45
CA ASP A 178 -7.83 -7.05 -13.97
C ASP A 178 -7.63 -7.22 -15.50
N VAL A 179 -7.69 -6.13 -16.28
CA VAL A 179 -7.44 -6.15 -17.73
C VAL A 179 -6.20 -5.36 -18.15
N GLU A 180 -5.34 -5.02 -17.19
CA GLU A 180 -4.13 -4.24 -17.42
C GLU A 180 -3.17 -4.91 -18.42
N SER A 181 -2.95 -6.22 -18.27
CA SER A 181 -2.11 -7.02 -19.17
C SER A 181 -2.59 -7.01 -20.63
N LEU A 182 -3.90 -6.82 -20.84
CA LEU A 182 -4.51 -6.70 -22.17
C LEU A 182 -4.50 -5.26 -22.67
N THR A 183 -4.56 -4.27 -21.77
CA THR A 183 -4.74 -2.85 -22.10
C THR A 183 -3.43 -2.12 -22.32
N ILE A 184 -2.40 -2.35 -21.49
CA ILE A 184 -1.07 -1.74 -21.63
C ILE A 184 -0.49 -1.90 -23.05
N PRO A 185 -0.51 -3.11 -23.66
CA PRO A 185 0.01 -3.28 -25.02
C PRO A 185 -0.73 -2.46 -26.09
N LEU A 186 -1.95 -2.00 -25.81
CA LEU A 186 -2.75 -1.13 -26.68
C LEU A 186 -2.35 0.34 -26.54
N LEU A 187 -1.89 0.78 -25.36
CA LEU A 187 -1.55 2.18 -25.08
C LEU A 187 -0.47 2.73 -26.00
N HIS A 188 0.59 1.95 -26.28
CA HIS A 188 1.65 2.37 -27.20
C HIS A 188 1.13 2.67 -28.61
N LYS A 189 0.09 1.96 -29.07
CA LYS A 189 -0.55 2.23 -30.36
C LYS A 189 -1.55 3.38 -30.31
N ILE A 190 -2.18 3.60 -29.16
CA ILE A 190 -3.03 4.77 -28.94
C ILE A 190 -2.20 6.05 -28.98
N GLN A 191 -0.99 6.04 -28.43
CA GLN A 191 -0.06 7.17 -28.49
C GLN A 191 0.44 7.50 -29.90
N SER A 192 0.33 6.58 -30.87
CA SER A 192 0.75 6.81 -32.25
C SER A 192 -0.34 7.41 -33.15
N VAL A 193 -1.49 7.82 -32.60
CA VAL A 193 -2.50 8.56 -33.37
C VAL A 193 -2.04 9.99 -33.64
N SER A 194 -2.49 10.59 -34.74
CA SER A 194 -2.10 11.93 -35.19
C SER A 194 -2.62 13.06 -34.29
N GLU A 195 -3.77 12.85 -33.64
CA GLU A 195 -4.42 13.81 -32.77
C GLU A 195 -3.81 13.79 -31.36
N PRO A 196 -3.82 14.91 -30.61
CA PRO A 196 -3.42 14.92 -29.22
C PRO A 196 -4.23 13.92 -28.38
N VAL A 197 -3.55 13.07 -27.62
CA VAL A 197 -4.20 12.13 -26.70
C VAL A 197 -4.28 12.73 -25.31
N VAL A 198 -5.50 12.86 -24.78
CA VAL A 198 -5.76 13.40 -23.44
C VAL A 198 -6.24 12.28 -22.53
N PHE A 199 -5.51 12.04 -21.44
CA PHE A 199 -5.96 11.13 -20.40
C PHE A 199 -7.07 11.80 -19.55
N TYR A 200 -8.20 11.10 -19.43
CA TYR A 200 -9.38 11.50 -18.68
C TYR A 200 -9.84 10.33 -17.80
N PRO A 201 -9.22 10.12 -16.63
CA PRO A 201 -9.57 8.99 -15.77
C PRO A 201 -10.99 9.17 -15.22
N PHE A 202 -11.73 8.08 -15.00
CA PHE A 202 -13.03 8.13 -14.34
C PHE A 202 -12.91 8.14 -12.81
N VAL A 203 -11.72 7.85 -12.27
CA VAL A 203 -11.42 7.93 -10.83
C VAL A 203 -10.51 9.14 -10.58
N GLY A 204 -10.89 9.99 -9.63
CA GLY A 204 -10.13 11.21 -9.31
C GLY A 204 -10.88 12.11 -8.33
N SER A 205 -10.18 12.60 -7.30
CA SER A 205 -10.76 13.41 -6.21
C SER A 205 -11.52 14.66 -6.70
N GLU A 206 -11.06 15.24 -7.80
CA GLU A 206 -11.62 16.39 -8.49
C GLU A 206 -13.04 16.15 -9.02
N TYR A 207 -13.37 14.89 -9.36
CA TYR A 207 -14.67 14.54 -9.92
C TYR A 207 -15.80 14.63 -8.91
N ALA A 208 -15.50 14.72 -7.61
CA ALA A 208 -16.47 15.10 -6.59
C ALA A 208 -17.29 16.35 -6.97
N LYS A 209 -16.68 17.28 -7.73
CA LYS A 209 -17.31 18.54 -8.15
C LYS A 209 -17.64 18.61 -9.64
N THR A 210 -16.97 17.82 -10.47
CA THR A 210 -16.98 18.01 -11.94
C THR A 210 -17.54 16.82 -12.71
N TRP A 211 -17.96 15.73 -12.05
CA TRP A 211 -18.48 14.54 -12.73
C TRP A 211 -19.65 14.85 -13.68
N LYS A 212 -20.52 15.81 -13.32
CA LYS A 212 -21.66 16.25 -14.15
C LYS A 212 -21.23 16.81 -15.51
N ASN A 213 -20.01 17.33 -15.64
CA ASN A 213 -19.51 17.92 -16.87
C ASN A 213 -19.00 16.87 -17.87
N VAL A 214 -18.89 15.59 -17.50
CA VAL A 214 -18.23 14.57 -18.34
C VAL A 214 -18.81 14.48 -19.76
N VAL A 215 -20.14 14.54 -19.90
CA VAL A 215 -20.81 14.48 -21.21
C VAL A 215 -20.53 15.73 -22.03
N ALA A 216 -20.60 16.92 -21.43
CA ALA A 216 -20.26 18.18 -22.10
C ALA A 216 -18.78 18.24 -22.51
N ASN A 217 -17.87 17.79 -21.64
CA ASN A 217 -16.45 17.70 -21.95
C ASN A 217 -16.23 16.76 -23.14
N PHE A 218 -16.84 15.56 -23.12
CA PHE A 218 -16.72 14.60 -24.22
C PHE A 218 -17.30 15.13 -25.53
N LYS A 219 -18.37 15.95 -25.51
CA LYS A 219 -18.92 16.60 -26.72
C LYS A 219 -17.91 17.49 -27.46
N THR A 220 -16.84 17.93 -26.81
CA THR A 220 -15.79 18.71 -27.49
C THR A 220 -14.72 17.83 -28.15
N ALA A 221 -14.54 16.59 -27.69
CA ALA A 221 -13.53 15.67 -28.21
C ALA A 221 -13.78 15.23 -29.66
N SER A 222 -12.72 14.75 -30.31
CA SER A 222 -12.80 14.14 -31.65
C SER A 222 -13.23 12.67 -31.58
N MET A 223 -12.70 11.92 -30.61
CA MET A 223 -13.00 10.50 -30.39
C MET A 223 -12.70 10.13 -28.93
N ILE A 224 -13.41 9.14 -28.38
CA ILE A 224 -13.18 8.61 -27.03
C ILE A 224 -12.68 7.17 -27.11
N ILE A 225 -11.70 6.79 -26.30
CA ILE A 225 -11.23 5.42 -26.13
C ILE A 225 -11.58 4.99 -24.71
N CYS A 226 -12.55 4.10 -24.60
CA CYS A 226 -13.22 3.71 -23.36
C CYS A 226 -12.62 2.42 -22.78
N GLY A 227 -11.88 2.54 -21.68
CA GLY A 227 -11.48 1.44 -20.80
C GLY A 227 -12.46 1.18 -19.64
N ARG A 228 -13.45 2.06 -19.43
CA ARG A 228 -14.52 1.92 -18.42
C ARG A 228 -15.90 1.83 -19.05
N TYR A 229 -16.81 1.15 -18.34
CA TYR A 229 -18.18 0.89 -18.81
C TYR A 229 -19.00 2.19 -18.89
N HIS A 230 -18.91 3.02 -17.85
CA HIS A 230 -19.51 4.35 -17.87
C HIS A 230 -18.85 5.31 -18.86
N GLY A 231 -17.62 5.03 -19.31
CA GLY A 231 -16.99 5.72 -20.44
C GLY A 231 -17.78 5.53 -21.74
N ILE A 232 -18.31 4.32 -21.97
CA ILE A 232 -19.15 3.99 -23.13
C ILE A 232 -20.46 4.81 -23.08
N TYR A 233 -21.14 4.83 -21.92
CA TYR A 233 -22.35 5.65 -21.76
C TYR A 233 -22.07 7.15 -21.92
N ALA A 234 -21.00 7.68 -21.31
CA ALA A 234 -20.66 9.09 -21.43
C ALA A 234 -20.36 9.49 -22.89
N ALA A 235 -19.58 8.67 -23.61
CA ALA A 235 -19.26 8.89 -25.03
C ALA A 235 -20.51 8.79 -25.91
N GLY A 236 -21.33 7.78 -25.63
CA GLY A 236 -22.62 7.58 -26.26
C GLY A 236 -23.56 8.78 -26.08
N LEU A 237 -23.76 9.27 -24.84
CA LEU A 237 -24.61 10.43 -24.54
C LEU A 237 -24.06 11.73 -25.16
N ALA A 238 -22.74 11.83 -25.29
CA ALA A 238 -22.06 12.92 -25.99
C ALA A 238 -22.20 12.84 -27.53
N SER A 239 -22.77 11.75 -28.06
CA SER A 239 -22.87 11.47 -29.50
C SER A 239 -21.51 11.53 -30.18
N LYS A 240 -20.49 10.93 -29.56
CA LYS A 240 -19.13 10.93 -30.08
C LYS A 240 -18.67 9.56 -30.54
N PRO A 241 -17.83 9.50 -31.60
CA PRO A 241 -17.18 8.26 -31.98
C PRO A 241 -16.36 7.71 -30.82
N PHE A 242 -16.50 6.41 -30.54
CA PHE A 242 -15.72 5.79 -29.48
C PHE A 242 -15.23 4.37 -29.79
N VAL A 243 -14.09 4.04 -29.19
CA VAL A 243 -13.46 2.72 -29.21
C VAL A 243 -13.68 2.05 -27.86
N ILE A 244 -14.17 0.81 -27.87
CA ILE A 244 -14.31 0.01 -26.64
C ILE A 244 -13.06 -0.88 -26.48
N LEU A 245 -12.38 -0.77 -25.35
CA LEU A 245 -11.25 -1.62 -24.97
C LEU A 245 -11.70 -2.87 -24.19
N PRO A 246 -10.82 -3.86 -23.94
CA PRO A 246 -11.16 -5.01 -23.11
C PRO A 246 -11.66 -4.58 -21.73
N MET A 247 -12.67 -5.29 -21.22
CA MET A 247 -13.29 -5.03 -19.93
C MET A 247 -13.23 -6.27 -19.05
N ASN A 248 -13.30 -6.08 -17.74
CA ASN A 248 -13.24 -7.16 -16.76
C ASN A 248 -14.48 -8.07 -16.73
N THR A 249 -15.58 -7.67 -17.39
CA THR A 249 -16.82 -8.46 -17.48
C THR A 249 -17.48 -8.29 -18.85
N HIS A 250 -18.53 -9.07 -19.13
CA HIS A 250 -19.28 -9.04 -20.38
C HIS A 250 -20.17 -7.78 -20.59
N LYS A 251 -20.23 -6.87 -19.61
CA LYS A 251 -21.18 -5.73 -19.60
C LYS A 251 -21.15 -4.86 -20.86
N ALA A 252 -19.97 -4.58 -21.42
CA ALA A 252 -19.85 -3.81 -22.65
C ALA A 252 -20.41 -4.57 -23.86
N LEU A 253 -20.09 -5.86 -23.97
CA LEU A 253 -20.63 -6.73 -25.01
C LEU A 253 -22.16 -6.79 -24.92
N GLY A 254 -22.68 -6.95 -23.71
CA GLY A 254 -24.11 -6.97 -23.44
C GLY A 254 -24.82 -5.68 -23.84
N LEU A 255 -24.23 -4.52 -23.52
CA LEU A 255 -24.78 -3.22 -23.92
C LEU A 255 -24.84 -3.09 -25.46
N ILE A 256 -23.77 -3.45 -26.16
CA ILE A 256 -23.74 -3.37 -27.63
C ILE A 256 -24.74 -4.35 -28.25
N GLN A 257 -24.85 -5.58 -27.74
CA GLN A 257 -25.87 -6.52 -28.19
C GLN A 257 -27.29 -6.02 -27.93
N PHE A 258 -27.52 -5.35 -26.79
CA PHE A 258 -28.82 -4.78 -26.46
C PHE A 258 -29.22 -3.69 -27.47
N SER A 259 -28.27 -2.84 -27.87
CA SER A 259 -28.51 -1.81 -28.89
C SER A 259 -28.77 -2.35 -30.30
N LYS A 260 -28.29 -3.57 -30.61
CA LYS A 260 -28.24 -4.15 -31.96
C LYS A 260 -27.39 -3.34 -32.96
N ILE A 261 -26.65 -2.33 -32.50
CA ILE A 261 -25.77 -1.50 -33.31
C ILE A 261 -24.39 -2.16 -33.38
N LYS A 262 -23.80 -2.21 -34.58
CA LYS A 262 -22.55 -2.93 -34.85
C LYS A 262 -21.31 -2.11 -34.48
N ILE A 263 -21.13 -1.82 -33.18
CA ILE A 263 -19.92 -1.16 -32.66
C ILE A 263 -18.88 -2.24 -32.30
N PRO A 264 -17.67 -2.22 -32.89
CA PRO A 264 -16.64 -3.22 -32.61
C PRO A 264 -16.00 -3.02 -31.22
N ILE A 265 -15.69 -4.13 -30.56
CA ILE A 265 -14.92 -4.17 -29.30
C ILE A 265 -13.49 -4.62 -29.62
N CYS A 266 -12.49 -3.83 -29.21
CA CYS A 266 -11.09 -4.15 -29.43
C CYS A 266 -10.60 -5.17 -28.40
N GLN A 267 -10.47 -6.43 -28.81
CA GLN A 267 -9.99 -7.51 -27.93
C GLN A 267 -8.48 -7.81 -28.05
N LYS A 268 -7.83 -7.37 -29.14
CA LYS A 268 -6.42 -7.71 -29.45
C LYS A 268 -5.65 -6.51 -29.98
N LYS A 269 -4.35 -6.46 -29.68
CA LYS A 269 -3.41 -5.42 -30.17
C LYS A 269 -3.34 -5.31 -31.70
N SER A 270 -3.55 -6.41 -32.40
CA SER A 270 -3.60 -6.41 -33.87
C SER A 270 -4.83 -5.69 -34.43
N HIS A 271 -5.90 -5.51 -33.65
CA HIS A 271 -7.17 -4.96 -34.15
C HIS A 271 -7.36 -3.47 -33.88
N ILE A 272 -6.58 -2.86 -32.97
CA ILE A 272 -6.82 -1.48 -32.52
C ILE A 272 -6.81 -0.46 -33.66
N GLU A 273 -5.87 -0.57 -34.61
CA GLU A 273 -5.79 0.34 -35.77
C GLU A 273 -7.04 0.22 -36.66
N ASN A 274 -7.50 -1.00 -36.91
CA ASN A 274 -8.71 -1.26 -37.70
C ASN A 274 -9.95 -0.74 -36.98
N VAL A 275 -10.03 -0.88 -35.66
CA VAL A 275 -11.15 -0.38 -34.85
C VAL A 275 -11.16 1.15 -34.79
N ILE A 276 -10.00 1.80 -34.65
CA ILE A 276 -9.88 3.26 -34.73
C ILE A 276 -10.29 3.76 -36.12
N LYS A 277 -9.80 3.10 -37.19
CA LYS A 277 -10.17 3.44 -38.57
C LYS A 277 -11.67 3.26 -38.81
N PHE A 278 -12.26 2.17 -38.32
CA PHE A 278 -13.70 1.96 -38.37
C PHE A 278 -14.44 3.09 -37.65
N THR A 279 -14.02 3.43 -36.43
CA THR A 279 -14.66 4.46 -35.60
C THR A 279 -14.69 5.82 -36.30
N ARG A 280 -13.57 6.23 -36.91
CA ARG A 280 -13.47 7.49 -37.67
C ARG A 280 -14.35 7.52 -38.93
N ASN A 281 -14.48 6.38 -39.60
CA ASN A 281 -15.18 6.32 -40.88
C ASN A 281 -16.70 6.12 -40.75
N ASN A 282 -17.21 5.87 -39.55
CA ASN A 282 -18.60 5.48 -39.32
C ASN A 282 -19.28 6.31 -38.22
N ASN A 283 -19.16 7.64 -38.27
CA ASN A 283 -19.74 8.54 -37.25
C ASN A 283 -21.25 8.33 -37.04
N ASN A 284 -22.01 8.08 -38.12
CA ASN A 284 -23.45 7.88 -38.07
C ASN A 284 -23.86 6.72 -37.12
N ILE A 285 -23.03 5.68 -36.99
CA ILE A 285 -23.30 4.54 -36.08
C ILE A 285 -23.36 5.01 -34.61
N PHE A 286 -22.57 6.01 -34.24
CA PHE A 286 -22.54 6.55 -32.88
C PHE A 286 -23.67 7.56 -32.62
N GLU A 287 -24.15 8.23 -33.68
CA GLU A 287 -25.39 9.02 -33.64
C GLU A 287 -26.61 8.11 -33.47
N ASP A 288 -26.68 7.00 -34.22
CA ASP A 288 -27.71 5.96 -34.04
C ASP A 288 -27.69 5.42 -32.60
N PHE A 289 -26.50 5.20 -32.03
CA PHE A 289 -26.35 4.76 -30.65
C PHE A 289 -26.83 5.82 -29.65
N ASN A 290 -26.57 7.11 -29.92
CA ASN A 290 -27.08 8.23 -29.11
C ASN A 290 -28.61 8.30 -29.16
N CYS A 291 -29.20 8.22 -30.36
CA CYS A 291 -30.63 8.18 -30.57
C CYS A 291 -31.23 7.01 -29.79
N TRP A 292 -30.69 5.81 -29.96
CA TRP A 292 -31.12 4.61 -29.26
C TRP A 292 -31.14 4.80 -27.74
N MET A 293 -30.08 5.34 -27.11
CA MET A 293 -30.08 5.54 -25.65
C MET A 293 -31.13 6.55 -25.17
N LYS A 294 -31.58 7.49 -26.03
CA LYS A 294 -32.57 8.51 -25.68
C LYS A 294 -34.01 8.08 -25.96
N GLU A 295 -34.22 6.93 -26.61
CA GLU A 295 -35.56 6.45 -26.93
C GLU A 295 -36.38 6.16 -25.66
N THR A 296 -37.66 6.50 -25.70
CA THR A 296 -38.55 6.44 -24.53
C THR A 296 -39.08 5.04 -24.23
N PHE A 297 -38.76 4.02 -25.04
CA PHE A 297 -39.21 2.64 -24.80
C PHE A 297 -38.35 1.89 -23.79
N HIS A 298 -37.21 2.42 -23.37
CA HIS A 298 -36.40 1.78 -22.34
C HIS A 298 -37.17 1.72 -21.04
N GLU A 299 -37.17 0.55 -20.41
CA GLU A 299 -37.89 0.39 -19.16
C GLU A 299 -37.32 1.25 -18.03
N ASP A 300 -38.21 1.79 -17.20
CA ASP A 300 -37.77 2.50 -16.00
C ASP A 300 -37.43 1.53 -14.86
N SER A 301 -36.17 1.53 -14.45
CA SER A 301 -35.66 0.83 -13.26
C SER A 301 -36.49 1.08 -11.99
N PHE A 302 -37.11 2.24 -11.82
CA PHE A 302 -37.86 2.60 -10.61
C PHE A 302 -39.36 2.27 -10.67
N LEU A 303 -39.88 1.74 -11.78
CA LEU A 303 -41.32 1.53 -12.00
C LEU A 303 -41.99 0.80 -10.82
N LYS A 304 -41.50 -0.38 -10.44
CA LYS A 304 -42.07 -1.19 -9.35
C LYS A 304 -41.92 -0.55 -7.96
N ILE A 305 -40.88 0.26 -7.76
CA ILE A 305 -40.72 1.03 -6.52
C ILE A 305 -41.81 2.10 -6.44
N ARG A 306 -42.10 2.81 -7.55
CA ARG A 306 -43.18 3.81 -7.59
C ARG A 306 -44.53 3.17 -7.29
N ASP A 307 -44.84 2.04 -7.94
CA ASP A 307 -46.08 1.28 -7.69
C ASP A 307 -46.22 0.92 -6.20
N PHE A 308 -45.15 0.42 -5.58
CA PHE A 308 -45.13 0.09 -4.15
C PHE A 308 -45.36 1.32 -3.27
N VAL A 309 -44.61 2.41 -3.49
CA VAL A 309 -44.72 3.64 -2.70
C VAL A 309 -46.10 4.27 -2.82
N PHE A 310 -46.67 4.30 -4.03
CA PHE A 310 -48.02 4.83 -4.26
C PHE A 310 -49.10 3.94 -3.65
N SER A 311 -48.95 2.62 -3.66
CA SER A 311 -49.89 1.72 -2.95
C SER A 311 -49.92 1.93 -1.43
N LYS A 312 -48.82 2.46 -0.85
CA LYS A 312 -48.70 2.76 0.58
C LYS A 312 -49.22 4.15 0.97
N LYS A 313 -49.34 5.06 0.02
CA LYS A 313 -49.89 6.42 0.22
C LYS A 313 -51.38 6.37 -0.08
N ASN A 314 -52.25 6.61 0.91
CA ASN A 314 -53.69 6.69 0.68
C ASN A 314 -53.99 7.74 -0.42
N ILE A 315 -54.79 7.35 -1.42
CA ILE A 315 -55.02 8.07 -2.69
C ILE A 315 -55.71 9.45 -2.51
N ASN A 316 -56.07 9.88 -1.30
CA ASN A 316 -56.79 11.14 -1.07
C ASN A 316 -55.91 12.42 -1.02
N ASP A 317 -54.58 12.30 -1.09
CA ASP A 317 -53.63 13.44 -1.02
C ASP A 317 -53.02 13.82 -2.39
N GLU A 318 -53.79 13.69 -3.49
CA GLU A 318 -53.35 14.07 -4.84
C GLU A 318 -52.94 15.56 -4.97
N LYS A 319 -53.35 16.43 -4.04
CA LYS A 319 -53.03 17.87 -4.09
C LYS A 319 -51.63 18.26 -3.60
N SER A 320 -50.79 17.32 -3.17
CA SER A 320 -49.43 17.61 -2.69
C SER A 320 -48.31 17.15 -3.62
N PHE A 321 -48.64 16.63 -4.81
CA PHE A 321 -47.66 16.29 -5.82
C PHE A 321 -47.17 17.56 -6.53
N PHE A 322 -46.20 18.23 -5.91
CA PHE A 322 -45.30 19.08 -6.68
C PHE A 322 -44.52 18.17 -7.65
N CYS A 323 -45.03 18.03 -8.87
CA CYS A 323 -44.15 17.91 -10.01
C CYS A 323 -43.25 19.15 -9.99
N PHE A 324 -41.97 18.95 -9.71
CA PHE A 324 -40.95 19.92 -10.08
C PHE A 324 -40.79 19.91 -11.61
N GLU A 325 -41.85 20.25 -12.34
CA GLU A 325 -41.72 20.72 -13.70
C GLU A 325 -41.64 22.25 -13.60
N GLY A 326 -40.42 22.79 -13.71
CA GLY A 326 -40.22 24.22 -13.92
C GLY A 326 -39.69 25.06 -12.76
N VAL A 327 -39.04 24.50 -11.73
CA VAL A 327 -38.25 25.29 -10.78
C VAL A 327 -36.78 24.89 -10.90
N GLU A 328 -35.91 25.87 -11.18
CA GLU A 328 -34.46 25.79 -11.00
C GLU A 328 -34.14 25.55 -9.51
N ASP A 329 -34.46 24.37 -8.96
CA ASP A 329 -34.33 24.12 -7.53
C ASP A 329 -33.05 23.34 -7.22
N ASN A 330 -31.99 24.08 -6.93
CA ASN A 330 -30.72 23.59 -6.37
C ASN A 330 -30.90 22.95 -4.96
N SER A 331 -32.13 22.67 -4.50
CA SER A 331 -32.41 22.04 -3.19
C SER A 331 -31.94 20.58 -3.13
N PHE A 332 -32.27 19.76 -4.13
CA PHE A 332 -31.79 18.37 -4.17
C PHE A 332 -30.28 18.30 -4.39
N GLU A 333 -29.72 19.20 -5.22
CA GLU A 333 -28.26 19.27 -5.41
C GLU A 333 -27.54 19.60 -4.10
N ARG A 334 -28.02 20.59 -3.34
CA ARG A 334 -27.46 20.92 -2.02
C ARG A 334 -27.60 19.77 -1.02
N TYR A 335 -28.73 19.04 -1.06
CA TYR A 335 -28.94 17.85 -0.23
C TYR A 335 -27.94 16.74 -0.60
N TYR A 336 -27.81 16.42 -1.89
CA TYR A 336 -26.87 15.42 -2.39
C TYR A 336 -25.43 15.79 -2.06
N ASP A 337 -25.02 17.04 -2.28
CA ASP A 337 -23.68 17.53 -1.93
C ASP A 337 -23.40 17.44 -0.43
N GLY A 338 -24.39 17.74 0.41
CA GLY A 338 -24.30 17.59 1.87
C GLY A 338 -24.13 16.13 2.30
N LEU A 339 -24.97 15.24 1.75
CA LEU A 339 -24.90 13.80 1.98
C LEU A 339 -23.55 13.25 1.52
N TYR A 340 -23.10 13.63 0.33
CA TYR A 340 -21.83 13.23 -0.24
C TYR A 340 -20.61 13.72 0.57
N LYS A 341 -20.61 14.98 1.03
CA LYS A 341 -19.54 15.52 1.89
C LYS A 341 -19.45 14.78 3.22
N ASN A 342 -20.59 14.47 3.85
CA ASN A 342 -20.62 13.69 5.08
C ASN A 342 -20.07 12.27 4.86
N MET A 343 -20.47 11.62 3.77
CA MET A 343 -19.95 10.31 3.40
C MET A 343 -18.44 10.29 3.18
N LEU A 344 -17.89 11.26 2.43
CA LEU A 344 -16.45 11.38 2.23
C LEU A 344 -15.72 11.63 3.55
N LYS A 345 -16.29 12.45 4.44
CA LYS A 345 -15.71 12.73 5.75
C LYS A 345 -15.61 11.46 6.60
N GLU A 346 -16.66 10.64 6.62
CA GLU A 346 -16.69 9.40 7.40
C GLU A 346 -15.80 8.29 6.81
N SER A 347 -15.82 8.11 5.48
CA SER A 347 -14.99 7.11 4.79
C SER A 347 -13.50 7.45 4.89
N ASN A 348 -13.12 8.71 4.64
CA ASN A 348 -11.74 9.16 4.76
C ASN A 348 -11.29 9.12 6.23
N ALA A 349 -12.12 9.51 7.20
CA ALA A 349 -11.75 9.44 8.61
C ALA A 349 -11.40 8.00 9.04
N ARG A 350 -12.10 6.98 8.55
CA ARG A 350 -11.80 5.58 8.88
C ARG A 350 -10.54 5.06 8.18
N LEU A 351 -10.35 5.32 6.88
CA LEU A 351 -9.15 4.89 6.14
C LEU A 351 -7.88 5.59 6.64
N LEU A 352 -7.97 6.90 6.87
CA LEU A 352 -6.89 7.69 7.42
C LEU A 352 -6.53 7.19 8.83
N LYS A 353 -7.54 6.87 9.66
CA LYS A 353 -7.31 6.30 10.99
C LYS A 353 -6.60 4.95 10.92
N SER A 354 -7.02 4.01 10.07
CA SER A 354 -6.35 2.72 9.94
C SER A 354 -4.92 2.83 9.41
N SER A 355 -4.68 3.71 8.43
CA SER A 355 -3.32 3.99 7.92
C SER A 355 -2.44 4.67 8.98
N GLN A 356 -2.99 5.62 9.72
CA GLN A 356 -2.31 6.29 10.84
C GLN A 356 -1.94 5.31 11.94
N LEU A 357 -2.81 4.37 12.30
CA LEU A 357 -2.50 3.35 13.31
C LEU A 357 -1.26 2.52 12.90
N LEU A 358 -1.15 2.12 11.63
CA LEU A 358 0.03 1.39 11.14
C LEU A 358 1.28 2.28 11.11
N GLN A 359 1.17 3.52 10.62
CA GLN A 359 2.28 4.48 10.60
C GLN A 359 2.79 4.79 12.02
N ASN A 360 1.88 4.84 12.99
CA ASN A 360 2.19 5.04 14.41
C ASN A 360 2.64 3.74 15.10
N ASN A 361 2.72 2.61 14.41
CA ASN A 361 3.04 1.29 14.96
C ASN A 361 2.05 0.81 16.05
N GLU A 362 0.79 1.25 15.99
CA GLU A 362 -0.30 0.85 16.88
C GLU A 362 -1.00 -0.42 16.38
N TYR A 363 -0.22 -1.50 16.24
CA TYR A 363 -0.67 -2.75 15.61
C TYR A 363 -1.84 -3.44 16.33
N GLU A 364 -1.89 -3.37 17.67
CA GLU A 364 -3.03 -3.92 18.42
C GLU A 364 -4.32 -3.15 18.15
N SER A 365 -4.25 -1.82 18.19
CA SER A 365 -5.38 -0.94 17.87
C SER A 365 -5.85 -1.17 16.44
N PHE A 366 -4.92 -1.33 15.50
CA PHE A 366 -5.24 -1.68 14.11
C PHE A 366 -6.01 -3.01 14.03
N LEU A 367 -5.51 -4.08 14.66
CA LEU A 367 -6.17 -5.39 14.64
C LEU A 367 -7.54 -5.40 15.34
N LYS A 368 -7.71 -4.61 16.40
CA LYS A 368 -9.00 -4.44 17.10
C LYS A 368 -10.02 -3.70 16.24
N THR A 369 -9.58 -2.67 15.50
CA THR A 369 -10.46 -1.82 14.69
C THR A 369 -10.73 -2.40 13.29
N ASN A 370 -9.87 -3.28 12.79
CA ASN A 370 -9.96 -3.88 11.46
C ASN A 370 -10.02 -5.41 11.59
N SER A 371 -11.15 -5.93 12.08
CA SER A 371 -11.36 -7.37 12.32
C SER A 371 -11.39 -8.21 11.03
N VAL A 372 -11.41 -9.54 11.18
CA VAL A 372 -11.10 -10.56 10.16
C VAL A 372 -11.89 -10.44 8.86
N ASP A 373 -13.05 -9.80 8.84
CA ASP A 373 -14.00 -9.87 7.72
C ASP A 373 -13.91 -8.70 6.73
N TYR A 374 -12.97 -7.77 6.93
CA TYR A 374 -12.75 -6.64 6.00
C TYR A 374 -11.92 -7.02 4.75
N ILE A 375 -11.47 -8.27 4.67
CA ILE A 375 -10.24 -8.63 3.96
C ILE A 375 -10.53 -9.27 2.60
N LYS A 376 -10.64 -8.47 1.55
CA LYS A 376 -10.55 -8.95 0.15
C LYS A 376 -9.67 -8.07 -0.75
N ASN A 377 -8.91 -7.12 -0.19
CA ASN A 377 -7.91 -6.40 -0.97
C ASN A 377 -6.50 -6.67 -0.42
N ASP A 378 -5.54 -6.70 -1.32
CA ASP A 378 -4.13 -7.06 -1.05
C ASP A 378 -3.52 -6.22 0.08
N SER A 379 -3.79 -4.91 0.07
CA SER A 379 -3.28 -3.96 1.07
C SER A 379 -3.74 -4.26 2.50
N SER A 380 -4.98 -4.73 2.69
CA SER A 380 -5.49 -5.10 4.01
C SER A 380 -4.86 -6.40 4.53
N ILE A 381 -4.57 -7.36 3.65
CA ILE A 381 -3.91 -8.62 4.02
C ILE A 381 -2.48 -8.34 4.50
N LEU A 382 -1.73 -7.55 3.73
CA LEU A 382 -0.37 -7.13 4.11
C LEU A 382 -0.35 -6.39 5.44
N SER A 383 -1.28 -5.45 5.65
CA SER A 383 -1.35 -4.66 6.88
C SER A 383 -1.59 -5.53 8.12
N ARG A 384 -2.45 -6.56 8.00
CA ARG A 384 -2.68 -7.53 9.08
C ARG A 384 -1.50 -8.47 9.28
N PHE A 385 -0.89 -8.94 8.20
CA PHE A 385 0.34 -9.72 8.26
C PHE A 385 1.42 -8.97 9.04
N ILE A 386 1.70 -7.72 8.65
CA ILE A 386 2.65 -6.83 9.33
C ILE A 386 2.27 -6.66 10.80
N SER A 387 0.98 -6.48 11.10
CA SER A 387 0.53 -6.28 12.48
C SER A 387 0.73 -7.53 13.35
N PHE A 388 0.36 -8.72 12.86
CA PHE A 388 0.61 -9.97 13.59
C PHE A 388 2.11 -10.24 13.75
N TYR A 389 2.87 -10.02 12.68
CA TYR A 389 4.32 -10.18 12.69
C TYR A 389 4.96 -9.24 13.73
N ALA A 390 4.61 -7.96 13.71
CA ALA A 390 5.12 -6.94 14.63
C ALA A 390 4.79 -7.22 16.11
N LEU A 391 3.68 -7.90 16.37
CA LEU A 391 3.23 -8.29 17.72
C LEU A 391 3.79 -9.64 18.19
N GLY A 392 4.68 -10.28 17.43
CA GLY A 392 5.22 -11.60 17.78
C GLY A 392 4.22 -12.75 17.61
N LYS A 393 3.05 -12.50 16.99
CA LYS A 393 2.01 -13.50 16.71
C LYS A 393 2.32 -14.24 15.42
N TYR A 394 3.49 -14.88 15.36
CA TYR A 394 4.05 -15.41 14.12
C TYR A 394 3.20 -16.51 13.48
N SER A 395 2.55 -17.37 14.27
CA SER A 395 1.62 -18.38 13.72
C SER A 395 0.43 -17.73 13.00
N GLU A 396 -0.08 -16.60 13.50
CA GLU A 396 -1.16 -15.88 12.83
C GLU A 396 -0.67 -15.12 11.58
N ALA A 397 0.56 -14.60 11.61
CA ALA A 397 1.19 -14.01 10.43
C ALA A 397 1.43 -15.07 9.33
N GLU A 398 1.95 -16.24 9.70
CA GLU A 398 2.25 -17.35 8.79
C GLU A 398 1.00 -17.83 8.04
N LYS A 399 -0.15 -17.94 8.73
CA LYS A 399 -1.44 -18.30 8.10
C LYS A 399 -1.86 -17.34 6.98
N LEU A 400 -1.35 -16.10 6.96
CA LEU A 400 -1.67 -15.11 5.93
C LEU A 400 -0.71 -15.14 4.74
N LEU A 401 0.45 -15.83 4.83
CA LEU A 401 1.44 -15.90 3.75
C LEU A 401 0.85 -16.39 2.42
N PRO A 402 0.00 -17.44 2.36
CA PRO A 402 -0.58 -17.91 1.09
C PRO A 402 -1.46 -16.87 0.39
N ASN A 403 -1.92 -15.85 1.12
CA ASN A 403 -2.81 -14.80 0.62
C ASN A 403 -2.05 -13.54 0.18
N LEU A 404 -0.73 -13.50 0.34
CA LEU A 404 0.09 -12.38 -0.09
C LEU A 404 0.55 -12.59 -1.54
N ASN A 405 0.31 -11.58 -2.38
CA ASN A 405 0.77 -11.57 -3.76
C ASN A 405 2.30 -11.38 -3.87
N TYR A 406 3.02 -12.37 -4.41
CA TYR A 406 4.47 -12.30 -4.62
C TYR A 406 4.89 -11.29 -5.70
N ASP A 407 4.00 -10.95 -6.63
CA ASP A 407 4.27 -9.94 -7.67
C ASP A 407 4.15 -8.51 -7.13
N ASN A 408 3.62 -8.32 -5.92
CA ASN A 408 3.56 -7.02 -5.26
C ASN A 408 4.82 -6.79 -4.42
N LYS A 409 5.60 -5.77 -4.76
CA LYS A 409 6.86 -5.40 -4.08
C LYS A 409 6.78 -5.30 -2.56
N HIS A 410 5.72 -4.70 -2.02
CA HIS A 410 5.59 -4.53 -0.57
C HIS A 410 5.28 -5.85 0.13
N HIS A 411 4.47 -6.69 -0.51
CA HIS A 411 4.16 -8.03 -0.03
C HIS A 411 5.42 -8.90 -0.07
N PHE A 412 6.11 -8.93 -1.20
CA PHE A 412 7.33 -9.69 -1.38
C PHE A 412 8.39 -9.33 -0.35
N LYS A 413 8.65 -8.04 -0.13
CA LYS A 413 9.56 -7.57 0.90
C LYS A 413 9.16 -8.05 2.30
N ALA A 414 7.87 -8.01 2.64
CA ALA A 414 7.38 -8.47 3.94
C ALA A 414 7.55 -10.00 4.11
N ILE A 415 7.26 -10.78 3.06
CA ILE A 415 7.48 -12.24 3.02
C ILE A 415 8.96 -12.55 3.20
N CYS A 416 9.85 -11.90 2.43
CA CYS A 416 11.29 -12.13 2.52
C CYS A 416 11.85 -11.80 3.91
N ASN A 417 11.43 -10.69 4.52
CA ASN A 417 11.84 -10.35 5.89
C ASN A 417 11.38 -11.42 6.89
N PHE A 418 10.12 -11.84 6.81
CA PHE A 418 9.59 -12.90 7.67
C PHE A 418 10.39 -14.19 7.49
N LYS A 419 10.53 -14.69 6.25
CA LYS A 419 11.28 -15.91 5.94
C LYS A 419 12.74 -15.82 6.39
N LEU A 420 13.39 -14.67 6.22
CA LEU A 420 14.76 -14.42 6.69
C LEU A 420 14.86 -14.53 8.21
N GLU A 421 13.88 -14.01 8.96
CA GLU A 421 13.87 -14.08 10.42
C GLU A 421 13.84 -15.53 10.95
N PHE A 422 13.18 -16.43 10.21
CA PHE A 422 13.01 -17.85 10.54
C PHE A 422 14.02 -18.78 9.85
N GLY A 423 14.98 -18.25 9.07
CA GLY A 423 15.95 -19.07 8.35
C GLY A 423 15.34 -19.88 7.19
N LEU A 424 14.19 -19.43 6.68
CA LEU A 424 13.40 -20.06 5.61
C LEU A 424 13.56 -19.30 4.28
N LEU A 425 14.53 -18.39 4.16
CA LEU A 425 14.71 -17.58 2.96
C LEU A 425 15.08 -18.43 1.72
N SER A 426 15.64 -19.62 1.94
CA SER A 426 15.89 -20.64 0.91
C SER A 426 14.60 -21.13 0.22
N GLU A 427 13.45 -21.08 0.89
CA GLU A 427 12.16 -21.51 0.37
C GLU A 427 11.54 -20.52 -0.64
N VAL A 428 12.03 -19.28 -0.68
CA VAL A 428 11.56 -18.29 -1.66
C VAL A 428 12.16 -18.65 -3.01
N SER A 429 11.35 -19.04 -4.00
CA SER A 429 11.85 -19.46 -5.32
C SER A 429 12.72 -18.38 -5.99
N ASP A 430 13.81 -18.81 -6.64
CA ASP A 430 14.67 -17.93 -7.44
C ASP A 430 13.87 -17.25 -8.57
N SER A 431 12.78 -17.88 -9.04
CA SER A 431 11.90 -17.34 -10.08
C SER A 431 11.16 -16.06 -9.69
N PHE A 432 11.02 -15.76 -8.39
CA PHE A 432 10.36 -14.53 -7.93
C PHE A 432 11.30 -13.32 -7.94
N PHE A 433 12.61 -13.56 -7.98
CA PHE A 433 13.59 -12.51 -8.16
C PHE A 433 13.74 -12.30 -9.67
N SER A 434 12.85 -11.51 -10.27
CA SER A 434 13.00 -11.11 -11.67
C SER A 434 14.34 -10.38 -11.86
N ASN A 435 14.80 -10.24 -13.10
CA ASN A 435 15.96 -9.39 -13.42
C ASN A 435 15.69 -7.89 -13.15
N ASP A 436 14.53 -7.53 -12.60
CA ASP A 436 14.20 -6.15 -12.27
C ASP A 436 14.98 -5.64 -11.07
N ALA A 437 15.35 -4.37 -11.16
CA ALA A 437 16.04 -3.64 -10.10
C ALA A 437 15.27 -3.58 -8.77
N GLU A 438 13.97 -3.88 -8.81
CA GLU A 438 13.06 -3.74 -7.68
C GLU A 438 13.21 -4.83 -6.61
N TYR A 439 13.72 -6.00 -6.97
CA TYR A 439 13.84 -7.19 -6.10
C TYR A 439 15.29 -7.59 -5.79
N SER A 440 16.26 -6.80 -6.26
CA SER A 440 17.68 -7.13 -6.16
C SER A 440 18.20 -7.14 -4.72
N ASN A 441 17.58 -6.37 -3.81
CA ASN A 441 17.96 -6.36 -2.39
C ASN A 441 17.60 -7.67 -1.69
N GLU A 442 16.40 -8.20 -1.91
CA GLU A 442 15.97 -9.44 -1.30
C GLU A 442 16.76 -10.63 -1.86
N LEU A 443 17.09 -10.62 -3.16
CA LEU A 443 17.97 -11.63 -3.75
C LEU A 443 19.38 -11.53 -3.17
N PHE A 444 19.92 -10.33 -3.06
CA PHE A 444 21.21 -10.07 -2.43
C PHE A 444 21.27 -10.62 -1.01
N LEU A 445 20.24 -10.35 -0.19
CA LEU A 445 20.13 -10.88 1.17
C LEU A 445 20.10 -12.41 1.18
N LYS A 446 19.34 -13.03 0.27
CA LYS A 446 19.29 -14.49 0.11
C LYS A 446 20.64 -15.09 -0.26
N THR A 447 21.38 -14.43 -1.16
CA THR A 447 22.70 -14.90 -1.60
C THR A 447 23.75 -14.75 -0.51
N ILE A 448 23.73 -13.66 0.26
CA ILE A 448 24.60 -13.50 1.42
C ILE A 448 24.25 -14.47 2.56
N ASP A 449 22.96 -14.76 2.80
CA ASP A 449 22.55 -15.74 3.81
C ASP A 449 23.08 -17.16 3.52
N LYS A 450 23.35 -17.46 2.23
CA LYS A 450 24.03 -18.68 1.78
C LYS A 450 25.57 -18.60 1.80
N HIS A 451 26.14 -17.49 2.25
CA HIS A 451 27.57 -17.19 2.20
C HIS A 451 28.16 -17.20 0.76
N GLU A 452 27.33 -16.95 -0.26
CA GLU A 452 27.73 -16.92 -1.69
C GLU A 452 28.17 -15.51 -2.13
N TYR A 453 29.13 -14.91 -1.42
CA TYR A 453 29.51 -13.50 -1.56
C TYR A 453 29.87 -13.06 -2.99
N GLU A 454 30.63 -13.88 -3.72
CA GLU A 454 31.03 -13.59 -5.11
C GLU A 454 29.83 -13.42 -6.05
N LYS A 455 28.72 -14.14 -5.78
CA LYS A 455 27.48 -13.98 -6.54
C LYS A 455 26.64 -12.80 -6.05
N ALA A 456 26.75 -12.45 -4.77
CA ALA A 456 25.98 -11.38 -4.15
C ALA A 456 26.45 -9.99 -4.60
N TRP A 457 27.76 -9.73 -4.63
CA TRP A 457 28.28 -8.38 -4.90
C TRP A 457 27.85 -7.77 -6.24
N PRO A 458 27.84 -8.52 -7.37
CA PRO A 458 27.35 -7.99 -8.64
C PRO A 458 25.89 -7.52 -8.61
N MET A 459 25.07 -8.01 -7.65
CA MET A 459 23.67 -7.64 -7.53
C MET A 459 23.47 -6.22 -6.98
N LEU A 460 24.47 -5.64 -6.29
CA LEU A 460 24.36 -4.31 -5.70
C LEU A 460 24.15 -3.22 -6.76
N ILE A 461 24.75 -3.38 -7.94
CA ILE A 461 24.58 -2.49 -9.10
C ILE A 461 23.13 -2.52 -9.61
N LYS A 462 22.40 -3.61 -9.41
CA LYS A 462 21.00 -3.72 -9.83
C LYS A 462 20.04 -3.04 -8.86
N ARG A 463 20.47 -2.47 -7.74
CA ARG A 463 19.56 -1.79 -6.80
C ARG A 463 18.97 -0.53 -7.41
N ALA A 464 17.75 -0.20 -7.04
CA ALA A 464 17.06 1.00 -7.54
C ALA A 464 17.85 2.31 -7.33
N SER A 465 18.58 2.47 -6.21
CA SER A 465 19.44 3.63 -5.97
C SER A 465 20.56 3.75 -7.01
N SER A 466 21.24 2.65 -7.30
CA SER A 466 22.29 2.56 -8.32
C SER A 466 21.74 2.78 -9.73
N GLN A 467 20.64 2.10 -10.07
CA GLN A 467 20.01 2.18 -11.40
C GLN A 467 19.54 3.59 -11.75
N ASN A 468 19.10 4.39 -10.76
CA ASN A 468 18.78 5.80 -10.99
C ASN A 468 20.00 6.58 -11.52
N TYR A 469 21.18 6.40 -10.92
CA TYR A 469 22.41 7.04 -11.40
C TYR A 469 22.86 6.51 -12.77
N VAL A 470 22.68 5.21 -13.02
CA VAL A 470 22.98 4.56 -14.31
C VAL A 470 22.13 5.18 -15.42
N LEU A 471 20.81 5.27 -15.22
CA LEU A 471 19.87 5.82 -16.20
C LEU A 471 20.12 7.31 -16.48
N ASN A 472 20.59 8.05 -15.48
CA ASN A 472 20.96 9.47 -15.64
C ASN A 472 22.38 9.67 -16.21
N GLY A 473 23.10 8.60 -16.55
CA GLY A 473 24.45 8.66 -17.13
C GLY A 473 25.52 9.20 -16.17
N ARG A 474 25.24 9.29 -14.87
CA ARG A 474 26.15 9.80 -13.83
C ARG A 474 26.91 8.70 -13.09
N HIS A 475 26.56 7.44 -13.32
CA HIS A 475 27.17 6.30 -12.64
C HIS A 475 28.52 5.94 -13.25
N PHE A 476 29.49 5.58 -12.40
CA PHE A 476 30.87 5.26 -12.81
C PHE A 476 31.02 4.12 -13.83
N LEU A 477 30.07 3.19 -13.86
CA LEU A 477 30.08 2.09 -14.84
C LEU A 477 29.72 2.54 -16.27
N VAL A 478 29.08 3.72 -16.41
CA VAL A 478 28.57 4.24 -17.68
C VAL A 478 29.35 5.48 -18.13
N SER A 479 29.75 6.32 -17.17
CA SER A 479 30.64 7.46 -17.38
C SER A 479 32.03 7.11 -16.88
N ASN A 480 32.98 6.96 -17.80
CA ASN A 480 34.40 6.77 -17.48
C ASN A 480 35.19 8.03 -17.86
N ASN A 481 34.61 9.20 -17.60
CA ASN A 481 35.20 10.47 -18.00
C ASN A 481 36.26 10.89 -16.99
N MET A 482 37.53 10.73 -17.38
CA MET A 482 38.68 11.09 -16.53
C MET A 482 38.70 12.56 -16.09
N MET A 483 37.92 13.45 -16.71
CA MET A 483 37.83 14.88 -16.39
C MET A 483 36.80 15.22 -15.30
N LEU A 484 35.93 14.29 -14.92
CA LEU A 484 34.90 14.53 -13.91
C LEU A 484 35.41 14.20 -12.50
N ASP A 485 34.99 15.02 -11.54
CA ASP A 485 35.21 14.78 -10.13
C ASP A 485 34.43 13.54 -9.67
N LYS A 486 35.08 12.69 -8.86
CA LYS A 486 34.52 11.44 -8.35
C LYS A 486 33.89 11.66 -7.00
N VAL A 487 32.63 11.25 -6.87
CA VAL A 487 31.87 11.37 -5.63
C VAL A 487 31.43 9.99 -5.17
N PHE A 488 31.88 9.57 -3.99
CA PHE A 488 31.38 8.38 -3.33
C PHE A 488 30.29 8.75 -2.34
N ILE A 489 29.14 8.08 -2.46
CA ILE A 489 27.98 8.32 -1.60
C ILE A 489 27.85 7.17 -0.63
N LEU A 490 27.94 7.46 0.67
CA LEU A 490 27.60 6.52 1.72
C LEU A 490 26.08 6.34 1.79
N GLU A 491 25.62 5.10 1.89
CA GLU A 491 24.20 4.73 1.82
C GLU A 491 23.68 4.21 3.16
N GLY A 492 22.38 4.37 3.41
CA GLY A 492 21.74 3.84 4.61
C GLY A 492 21.89 4.74 5.85
N GLY A 493 21.67 4.15 7.03
CA GLY A 493 21.73 4.87 8.30
C GLY A 493 23.17 5.12 8.76
N VAL A 494 23.36 5.94 9.79
CA VAL A 494 24.70 6.29 10.30
C VAL A 494 25.57 5.08 10.61
N GLY A 495 25.01 4.02 11.22
CA GLY A 495 25.74 2.76 11.44
C GLY A 495 26.23 2.10 10.15
N ASP A 496 25.40 2.09 9.11
CA ASP A 496 25.77 1.56 7.80
C ASP A 496 26.91 2.38 7.18
N GLN A 497 26.86 3.71 7.31
CA GLN A 497 27.89 4.61 6.80
C GLN A 497 29.22 4.48 7.57
N ILE A 498 29.17 4.32 8.90
CA ILE A 498 30.36 4.00 9.71
C ILE A 498 30.96 2.68 9.24
N ARG A 499 30.14 1.65 9.01
CA ARG A 499 30.61 0.36 8.49
C ARG A 499 31.23 0.49 7.09
N GLN A 500 30.63 1.31 6.22
CA GLN A 500 31.14 1.59 4.87
C GLN A 500 32.47 2.37 4.89
N SER A 501 32.73 3.21 5.90
CA SER A 501 33.98 3.98 6.00
C SER A 501 35.25 3.11 6.07
N LYS A 502 35.13 1.81 6.36
CA LYS A 502 36.26 0.87 6.34
C LYS A 502 36.92 0.76 4.96
N ILE A 503 36.18 1.06 3.90
CA ILE A 503 36.66 0.97 2.51
C ILE A 503 37.50 2.18 2.07
N PHE A 504 37.53 3.27 2.86
CA PHE A 504 38.21 4.51 2.48
C PHE A 504 39.72 4.30 2.20
N TYR A 505 40.37 3.40 2.92
CA TYR A 505 41.77 3.08 2.67
C TYR A 505 42.00 2.46 1.29
N GLU A 506 41.05 1.65 0.80
CA GLU A 506 41.14 1.06 -0.54
C GLU A 506 40.82 2.09 -1.63
N ILE A 507 39.87 3.00 -1.36
CA ILE A 507 39.59 4.13 -2.26
C ILE A 507 40.82 5.02 -2.41
N LEU A 508 41.48 5.39 -1.30
CA LEU A 508 42.70 6.21 -1.28
C LEU A 508 43.86 5.56 -2.05
N ARG A 509 43.89 4.23 -2.18
CA ARG A 509 44.89 3.53 -3.00
C ARG A 509 44.62 3.66 -4.49
N LYS A 510 43.35 3.73 -4.89
CA LYS A 510 42.92 3.75 -6.30
C LYS A 510 42.74 5.17 -6.85
N TYR A 511 42.30 6.10 -6.02
CA TYR A 511 41.96 7.46 -6.42
C TYR A 511 42.70 8.48 -5.55
N LYS A 512 43.35 9.45 -6.20
CA LYS A 512 44.06 10.54 -5.52
C LYS A 512 43.11 11.67 -5.08
N ASP A 513 42.16 12.01 -5.95
CA ASP A 513 41.20 13.10 -5.74
C ASP A 513 39.77 12.55 -5.87
N PHE A 514 39.01 12.64 -4.78
CA PHE A 514 37.61 12.25 -4.71
C PHE A 514 36.92 12.93 -3.53
N PHE A 515 35.60 12.94 -3.57
CA PHE A 515 34.75 13.46 -2.50
C PHE A 515 33.90 12.35 -1.88
N ILE A 516 33.67 12.43 -0.57
CA ILE A 516 32.71 11.60 0.16
C ILE A 516 31.48 12.43 0.52
N VAL A 517 30.30 11.87 0.28
CA VAL A 517 29.03 12.34 0.86
C VAL A 517 28.55 11.38 1.93
N CYS A 518 28.23 11.93 3.10
CA CYS A 518 27.78 11.19 4.27
C CYS A 518 26.76 12.00 5.09
N ASP A 519 26.17 11.36 6.09
CA ASP A 519 25.27 12.01 7.06
C ASP A 519 26.02 13.11 7.83
N ARG A 520 25.39 14.28 7.95
CA ARG A 520 25.97 15.47 8.61
C ARG A 520 26.47 15.19 10.03
N ARG A 521 25.85 14.24 10.76
CA ARG A 521 26.19 13.92 12.16
C ARG A 521 27.56 13.26 12.29
N ILE A 522 28.03 12.59 11.25
CA ILE A 522 29.34 11.92 11.23
C ILE A 522 30.36 12.62 10.34
N HIS A 523 29.97 13.70 9.65
CA HIS A 523 30.86 14.41 8.71
C HIS A 523 32.16 14.85 9.39
N TYR A 524 32.06 15.60 10.50
CA TYR A 524 33.24 16.11 11.20
C TYR A 524 34.08 14.96 11.78
N PHE A 525 33.41 14.01 12.41
CA PHE A 525 34.02 12.84 13.02
C PHE A 525 34.81 11.96 12.01
N LEU A 526 34.24 11.72 10.82
CA LEU A 526 34.93 11.01 9.74
C LEU A 526 36.08 11.86 9.16
N LYS A 527 35.88 13.17 8.99
CA LYS A 527 36.93 14.07 8.49
C LYS A 527 38.17 14.07 9.39
N GLU A 528 37.98 14.11 10.70
CA GLU A 528 39.09 14.01 11.66
C GLU A 528 39.77 12.64 11.62
N SER A 529 38.99 11.56 11.44
CA SER A 529 39.52 10.19 11.34
C SER A 529 40.27 9.94 10.01
N PHE A 530 39.93 10.69 8.96
CA PHE A 530 40.44 10.52 7.60
C PHE A 530 40.84 11.86 6.98
N SER A 531 41.92 12.47 7.50
CA SER A 531 42.40 13.80 7.08
C SER A 531 42.74 13.95 5.60
N ASN A 532 43.01 12.83 4.90
CA ASN A 532 43.37 12.79 3.49
C ASN A 532 42.17 12.56 2.57
N VAL A 533 40.96 12.58 3.11
CA VAL A 533 39.71 12.39 2.36
C VAL A 533 38.95 13.71 2.33
N SER A 534 38.50 14.11 1.14
CA SER A 534 37.66 15.30 0.98
C SER A 534 36.19 14.93 1.21
N PHE A 535 35.47 15.72 2.00
CA PHE A 535 34.05 15.52 2.29
C PHE A 535 33.23 16.69 1.75
N VAL A 536 32.06 16.41 1.18
CA VAL A 536 31.12 17.42 0.66
C VAL A 536 29.71 17.17 1.19
N ASN A 537 28.87 18.21 1.18
CA ASN A 537 27.48 18.09 1.60
C ASN A 537 26.62 17.52 0.48
N GLY A 538 25.67 16.64 0.80
CA GLY A 538 24.83 16.01 -0.23
C GLY A 538 24.03 17.01 -1.08
N GLY A 539 23.61 18.13 -0.51
CA GLY A 539 22.88 19.19 -1.22
C GLY A 539 23.68 19.95 -2.28
N THR A 540 25.01 19.78 -2.34
CA THR A 540 25.85 20.41 -3.38
C THR A 540 26.02 19.55 -4.63
N LEU A 541 25.39 18.36 -4.69
CA LEU A 541 25.48 17.44 -5.83
C LEU A 541 24.47 17.70 -6.95
N ASP A 542 23.41 18.47 -6.68
CA ASP A 542 22.30 18.68 -7.61
C ASP A 542 22.68 19.61 -8.77
N ASP A 543 23.66 20.49 -8.58
CA ASP A 543 24.08 21.51 -9.55
C ASP A 543 25.38 21.17 -10.31
N GLY A 544 26.02 20.03 -10.03
CA GLY A 544 27.35 19.68 -10.58
C GLY A 544 27.38 18.39 -11.42
N VAL A 545 28.31 18.34 -12.38
CA VAL A 545 28.59 17.15 -13.20
C VAL A 545 29.65 16.31 -12.50
N PHE A 546 29.23 15.18 -11.93
CA PHE A 546 30.08 14.28 -11.13
C PHE A 546 29.88 12.84 -11.59
N ASP A 547 30.94 12.04 -11.51
CA ASP A 547 30.83 10.58 -11.53
C ASP A 547 30.48 10.11 -10.11
N ILE A 548 29.30 9.50 -9.99
CA ILE A 548 28.73 9.04 -8.72
C ILE A 548 29.02 7.54 -8.53
N TYR A 549 29.57 7.24 -7.37
CA TYR A 549 29.89 5.90 -6.88
C TYR A 549 29.07 5.63 -5.61
N PRO A 550 27.90 4.97 -5.70
CA PRO A 550 27.27 4.40 -4.53
C PRO A 550 28.25 3.42 -3.88
N ILE A 551 28.61 3.65 -2.62
CA ILE A 551 29.75 2.95 -2.01
C ILE A 551 29.55 1.44 -1.95
N LEU A 552 28.30 0.98 -1.83
CA LEU A 552 27.98 -0.45 -1.81
C LEU A 552 28.29 -1.10 -3.17
N ASP A 553 28.12 -0.40 -4.28
CA ASP A 553 28.44 -0.94 -5.61
C ASP A 553 29.95 -1.16 -5.77
N PHE A 554 30.75 -0.38 -5.03
CA PHE A 554 32.20 -0.47 -5.01
C PHE A 554 32.71 -1.72 -4.28
N TYR A 555 31.90 -2.38 -3.44
CA TYR A 555 32.27 -3.65 -2.80
C TYR A 555 32.50 -4.77 -3.83
N ASN A 556 31.82 -4.73 -4.97
CA ASN A 556 32.04 -5.68 -6.06
C ASN A 556 33.44 -5.55 -6.67
N GLU A 557 34.02 -4.34 -6.69
CA GLU A 557 35.36 -4.12 -7.25
C GLU A 557 36.50 -4.53 -6.30
N LEU A 558 36.22 -4.64 -5.00
CA LEU A 558 37.24 -4.81 -3.96
C LEU A 558 37.23 -6.17 -3.27
N SER A 559 36.41 -7.13 -3.72
CA SER A 559 36.36 -8.46 -3.10
C SER A 559 37.59 -9.31 -3.44
N PRO A 560 38.26 -9.96 -2.45
CA PRO A 560 38.08 -9.83 -0.99
C PRO A 560 38.93 -8.69 -0.41
N PHE A 561 38.31 -7.73 0.31
CA PHE A 561 39.05 -6.61 0.90
C PHE A 561 39.58 -6.98 2.29
N SER A 562 40.81 -6.56 2.59
CA SER A 562 41.41 -6.69 3.92
C SER A 562 40.80 -5.65 4.86
N VAL A 563 40.11 -6.10 5.89
CA VAL A 563 39.51 -5.19 6.87
C VAL A 563 40.56 -4.76 7.89
N LYS A 564 40.82 -3.46 8.03
CA LYS A 564 41.49 -2.95 9.23
C LYS A 564 40.53 -3.01 10.41
N ASP A 565 40.99 -3.56 11.52
CA ASP A 565 40.18 -3.74 12.72
C ASP A 565 39.68 -2.41 13.30
N ARG A 566 40.54 -1.38 13.31
CA ARG A 566 40.24 -0.03 13.77
C ARG A 566 40.47 1.01 12.67
N ASN A 567 39.45 1.82 12.41
CA ASN A 567 39.51 2.86 11.37
C ASN A 567 39.04 4.26 11.84
N LEU A 568 38.52 4.39 13.07
CA LEU A 568 38.07 5.68 13.61
C LEU A 568 38.98 6.19 14.74
N LEU A 569 39.22 7.49 14.72
CA LEU A 569 39.94 8.22 15.76
C LEU A 569 38.98 8.72 16.83
N VAL A 570 39.52 8.96 18.02
CA VAL A 570 38.77 9.48 19.17
C VAL A 570 39.46 10.76 19.62
N ASN A 571 38.68 11.80 19.88
CA ASN A 571 39.20 13.02 20.47
C ASN A 571 39.93 12.70 21.79
N LYS A 572 41.22 13.07 21.86
CA LYS A 572 42.10 12.69 22.97
C LYS A 572 41.68 13.31 24.30
N ASP A 573 41.22 14.56 24.27
CA ASP A 573 40.83 15.29 25.48
C ASP A 573 39.51 14.76 26.04
N LEU A 574 38.53 14.53 25.16
CA LEU A 574 37.27 13.89 25.56
C LEU A 574 37.51 12.46 26.07
N LYS A 575 38.40 11.69 25.43
CA LYS A 575 38.75 10.35 25.91
C LYS A 575 39.34 10.40 27.31
N LYS A 576 40.26 11.33 27.58
CA LYS A 576 40.85 11.50 28.91
C LYS A 576 39.79 11.88 29.96
N TYR A 577 38.89 12.79 29.61
CA TYR A 577 37.77 13.19 30.47
C TYR A 577 36.89 11.99 30.84
N TRP A 578 36.42 11.23 29.83
CA TRP A 578 35.54 10.08 30.06
C TRP A 578 36.26 8.94 30.79
N LEU A 579 37.52 8.67 30.47
CA LEU A 579 38.30 7.64 31.16
C LEU A 579 38.39 7.91 32.66
N ASN A 580 38.67 9.15 33.06
CA ASN A 580 38.71 9.53 34.47
C ASN A 580 37.33 9.35 35.12
N ARG A 581 36.29 9.93 34.51
CA ARG A 581 34.93 9.88 35.04
C ARG A 581 34.40 8.45 35.20
N ILE A 582 34.62 7.60 34.21
CA ILE A 582 34.17 6.21 34.26
C ILE A 582 34.98 5.40 35.28
N ASN A 583 36.29 5.61 35.39
CA ASN A 583 37.10 4.92 36.39
C ASN A 583 36.65 5.29 37.82
N ASP A 584 36.33 6.55 38.07
CA ASP A 584 35.81 7.04 39.35
C ASP A 584 34.46 6.39 39.70
N LEU A 585 33.57 6.24 38.70
CA LEU A 585 32.28 5.54 38.85
C LEU A 585 32.48 4.04 39.11
N ALA A 586 33.36 3.40 38.34
CA ALA A 586 33.57 1.95 38.38
C ALA A 586 34.22 1.48 39.68
N LYS A 587 35.08 2.28 40.31
CA LYS A 587 35.85 1.90 41.52
C LYS A 587 36.55 0.54 41.39
N GLY A 588 37.08 0.25 40.19
CA GLY A 588 37.76 -1.00 39.86
C GLY A 588 36.87 -2.14 39.35
N LYS A 589 35.54 -1.95 39.29
CA LYS A 589 34.61 -2.89 38.62
C LYS A 589 34.77 -2.85 37.10
N LEU A 590 34.27 -3.89 36.42
CA LEU A 590 34.15 -3.92 34.96
C LEU A 590 33.24 -2.78 34.46
N LYS A 591 33.59 -2.15 33.34
CA LYS A 591 32.83 -1.04 32.75
C LYS A 591 32.09 -1.52 31.50
N ILE A 592 30.78 -1.67 31.58
CA ILE A 592 29.98 -2.27 30.49
C ILE A 592 28.98 -1.25 29.96
N GLY A 593 29.08 -0.91 28.68
CA GLY A 593 28.05 -0.14 27.98
C GLY A 593 26.93 -1.04 27.49
N ILE A 594 25.68 -0.65 27.71
CA ILE A 594 24.51 -1.43 27.28
C ILE A 594 23.61 -0.62 26.36
N CYS A 595 23.07 -1.26 25.33
CA CYS A 595 22.11 -0.67 24.42
C CYS A 595 20.91 -1.59 24.21
N GLN A 596 19.72 -1.09 24.53
CA GLN A 596 18.47 -1.83 24.38
C GLN A 596 18.03 -2.00 22.91
N GLY A 597 18.60 -1.20 22.00
CA GLY A 597 18.27 -1.22 20.59
C GLY A 597 17.58 0.04 20.08
N THR A 598 16.64 -0.12 19.14
CA THR A 598 16.03 0.99 18.39
C THR A 598 14.63 1.34 18.90
N HIS A 599 14.30 2.65 19.02
CA HIS A 599 12.92 3.10 19.24
C HIS A 599 11.97 2.78 18.09
N LEU A 600 12.51 2.54 16.88
CA LEU A 600 11.70 2.24 15.71
C LEU A 600 10.96 0.92 15.93
N LYS A 601 9.64 1.00 16.10
CA LYS A 601 8.76 -0.15 16.38
C LYS A 601 8.36 -0.93 15.12
N SER A 602 9.04 -0.71 14.01
CA SER A 602 8.70 -1.35 12.75
C SER A 602 8.96 -2.86 12.78
N TYR A 603 8.22 -3.61 11.96
CA TYR A 603 8.33 -5.06 11.90
C TYR A 603 9.71 -5.52 11.36
N GLU A 604 10.45 -4.67 10.64
CA GLU A 604 11.80 -5.00 10.17
C GLU A 604 12.86 -4.90 11.27
N ARG A 605 12.52 -4.34 12.44
CA ARG A 605 13.45 -4.06 13.54
C ARG A 605 13.18 -4.88 14.80
N LEU A 606 12.28 -5.87 14.75
CA LEU A 606 11.88 -6.66 15.93
C LEU A 606 13.05 -7.35 16.64
N SER A 607 13.98 -7.93 15.88
CA SER A 607 15.21 -8.56 16.39
C SER A 607 16.23 -7.57 16.95
N ASN A 608 16.06 -6.28 16.65
CA ASN A 608 16.92 -5.20 17.16
C ASN A 608 16.38 -4.53 18.42
N ARG A 609 15.37 -5.12 19.09
CA ARG A 609 14.73 -4.53 20.27
C ARG A 609 14.84 -5.48 21.45
N PHE A 610 15.46 -5.03 22.53
CA PHE A 610 15.57 -5.78 23.78
C PHE A 610 15.04 -4.87 24.88
N GLU A 611 13.74 -5.01 25.18
CA GLU A 611 13.06 -4.18 26.19
C GLU A 611 13.82 -4.20 27.51
N TYR A 612 13.90 -3.05 28.16
CA TYR A 612 14.74 -2.86 29.32
C TYR A 612 14.41 -3.83 30.48
N ASP A 613 13.13 -4.15 30.68
CA ASP A 613 12.69 -5.10 31.71
C ASP A 613 13.38 -6.46 31.59
N LEU A 614 13.79 -6.86 30.39
CA LEU A 614 14.54 -8.10 30.16
C LEU A 614 15.99 -8.03 30.64
N TRP A 615 16.56 -6.84 30.76
CA TRP A 615 17.94 -6.62 31.19
C TRP A 615 18.08 -6.58 32.72
N LEU A 616 17.05 -6.12 33.43
CA LEU A 616 17.07 -5.86 34.87
C LEU A 616 17.62 -7.04 35.68
N ASP A 617 17.11 -8.24 35.42
CA ASP A 617 17.52 -9.45 36.12
C ASP A 617 19.03 -9.70 35.97
N PHE A 618 19.56 -9.53 34.75
CA PHE A 618 20.98 -9.73 34.48
C PHE A 618 21.84 -8.60 35.06
N ILE A 619 21.41 -7.36 34.92
CA ILE A 619 22.12 -6.19 35.45
C ILE A 619 22.23 -6.29 36.98
N SER A 620 21.13 -6.60 37.66
CA SER A 620 21.09 -6.77 39.12
C SER A 620 21.98 -7.94 39.57
N GLN A 621 21.96 -9.07 38.85
CA GLN A 621 22.81 -10.22 39.17
C GLN A 621 24.31 -9.90 39.15
N TYR A 622 24.76 -8.97 38.30
CA TYR A 622 26.18 -8.65 38.10
C TYR A 622 26.59 -7.25 38.58
N SER A 623 25.72 -6.51 39.28
CA SER A 623 25.97 -5.13 39.73
C SER A 623 27.14 -4.99 40.72
N ASP A 624 27.50 -6.07 41.41
CA ASP A 624 28.67 -6.11 42.30
C ASP A 624 29.99 -6.24 41.54
N GLN A 625 29.96 -6.77 40.31
CA GLN A 625 31.14 -7.04 39.50
C GLN A 625 31.36 -6.00 38.39
N ALA A 626 30.29 -5.32 37.96
CA ALA A 626 30.33 -4.35 36.88
C ALA A 626 29.53 -3.08 37.21
N VAL A 627 29.93 -1.98 36.58
CA VAL A 627 29.11 -0.78 36.41
C VAL A 627 28.58 -0.78 34.99
N PHE A 628 27.26 -0.60 34.88
CA PHE A 628 26.56 -0.56 33.60
C PHE A 628 26.30 0.90 33.20
N VAL A 629 26.61 1.25 31.96
CA VAL A 629 26.41 2.58 31.40
C VAL A 629 25.38 2.51 30.29
N ASN A 630 24.35 3.33 30.38
CA ASN A 630 23.32 3.40 29.33
C ASN A 630 23.90 4.07 28.07
N LEU A 631 23.82 3.36 26.94
CA LEU A 631 24.17 3.86 25.60
C LEU A 631 22.96 3.85 24.64
N SER A 632 21.75 3.79 25.20
CA SER A 632 20.49 3.85 24.45
C SER A 632 20.01 5.28 24.35
N PHE A 633 20.15 5.92 23.19
CA PHE A 633 19.74 7.32 23.01
C PHE A 633 18.23 7.57 23.18
N ASP A 634 17.42 6.53 22.99
CA ASP A 634 15.96 6.61 23.04
C ASP A 634 15.36 6.35 24.43
N TYR A 635 16.20 6.15 25.45
CA TYR A 635 15.74 5.82 26.80
C TYR A 635 16.14 6.91 27.79
N GLN A 636 15.16 7.44 28.52
CA GLN A 636 15.33 8.56 29.44
C GLN A 636 14.88 8.26 30.89
N GLY A 637 14.60 7.00 31.23
CA GLY A 637 14.28 6.62 32.60
C GLY A 637 15.52 6.49 33.47
N ASP A 638 15.41 6.84 34.75
CA ASP A 638 16.38 6.40 35.77
C ASP A 638 16.20 4.91 36.00
N ILE A 639 17.31 4.18 35.95
CA ILE A 639 17.25 2.74 36.11
C ILE A 639 18.21 2.25 37.16
N GLU A 640 17.70 1.31 37.95
CA GLU A 640 18.47 0.70 39.01
C GLU A 640 19.73 0.07 38.43
N TYR A 641 20.88 0.38 39.05
CA TYR A 641 22.20 -0.12 38.69
C TYR A 641 22.76 0.32 37.32
N VAL A 642 22.11 1.25 36.61
CA VAL A 642 22.60 1.77 35.33
C VAL A 642 22.86 3.26 35.40
N GLU A 643 24.09 3.63 35.05
CA GLU A 643 24.53 5.02 34.98
C GLU A 643 24.06 5.68 33.68
N ASN A 644 23.19 6.68 33.83
CA ASN A 644 22.79 7.58 32.76
C ASN A 644 23.73 8.79 32.72
N LEU A 645 24.61 8.83 31.74
CA LEU A 645 25.55 9.92 31.55
C LEU A 645 24.94 10.95 30.59
N ASN A 646 25.02 12.24 30.94
CA ASN A 646 24.46 13.33 30.16
C ASN A 646 25.25 13.55 28.86
N VAL A 647 25.05 12.66 27.88
CA VAL A 647 25.68 12.67 26.55
C VAL A 647 24.58 12.61 25.51
N ASN A 648 24.69 13.45 24.47
CA ASN A 648 23.81 13.33 23.31
C ASN A 648 24.26 12.14 22.44
N LEU A 649 23.79 10.95 22.80
CA LEU A 649 24.11 9.68 22.12
C LEU A 649 23.61 9.60 20.66
N LYS A 650 22.78 10.55 20.21
CA LYS A 650 22.19 10.56 18.86
C LYS A 650 22.99 11.39 17.87
N ASP A 651 23.46 12.55 18.30
CA ASP A 651 24.06 13.55 17.42
C ASP A 651 25.49 13.95 17.80
N ASP A 652 25.93 13.69 19.04
CA ASP A 652 27.30 14.00 19.51
C ASP A 652 28.19 12.74 19.44
N PHE A 653 28.63 12.42 18.22
CA PHE A 653 29.50 11.26 17.98
C PHE A 653 30.89 11.41 18.58
N ASP A 654 31.38 12.62 18.83
CA ASP A 654 32.69 12.84 19.47
C ASP A 654 32.66 12.43 20.95
N ASN A 655 31.69 12.92 21.72
CA ASN A 655 31.51 12.49 23.11
C ASN A 655 31.11 11.03 23.20
N THR A 656 30.21 10.57 22.34
CA THR A 656 29.75 9.17 22.33
C THR A 656 30.92 8.23 22.07
N SER A 657 31.78 8.52 21.09
CA SER A 657 32.97 7.71 20.79
C SER A 657 33.99 7.71 21.92
N ALA A 658 34.18 8.86 22.57
CA ALA A 658 35.08 8.99 23.71
C ALA A 658 34.59 8.22 24.94
N LEU A 659 33.28 8.26 25.21
CA LEU A 659 32.64 7.46 26.24
C LEU A 659 32.79 5.96 25.94
N ILE A 660 32.40 5.50 24.75
CA ILE A 660 32.52 4.09 24.33
C ILE A 660 33.96 3.59 24.49
N SER A 661 34.93 4.40 24.08
CA SER A 661 36.37 4.06 24.15
C SER A 661 36.95 4.03 25.56
N SER A 662 36.15 4.37 26.59
CA SER A 662 36.53 4.33 28.00
C SER A 662 35.95 3.09 28.72
N LEU A 663 35.09 2.33 28.05
CA LEU A 663 34.44 1.11 28.54
C LEU A 663 35.25 -0.14 28.16
N ASP A 664 35.07 -1.22 28.91
CA ASP A 664 35.77 -2.48 28.66
C ASP A 664 35.00 -3.35 27.66
N TYR A 665 33.67 -3.36 27.77
CA TYR A 665 32.76 -4.11 26.91
C TYR A 665 31.54 -3.27 26.52
N ILE A 666 30.99 -3.55 25.33
CA ILE A 666 29.70 -3.04 24.87
C ILE A 666 28.77 -4.22 24.59
N ILE A 667 27.51 -4.16 25.02
CA ILE A 667 26.45 -5.10 24.63
C ILE A 667 25.42 -4.32 23.84
N SER A 668 25.21 -4.66 22.57
CA SER A 668 24.28 -3.94 21.69
C SER A 668 23.66 -4.86 20.65
N PRO A 669 22.38 -4.69 20.29
CA PRO A 669 21.84 -5.28 19.07
C PRO A 669 22.41 -4.59 17.82
N ALA A 670 22.01 -5.09 16.64
CA ALA A 670 22.46 -4.58 15.34
C ALA A 670 21.94 -3.16 15.02
N ASN A 671 22.63 -2.13 15.51
CA ASN A 671 22.31 -0.72 15.34
C ASN A 671 23.57 0.13 15.10
N THR A 672 23.43 1.46 15.10
CA THR A 672 24.56 2.39 14.95
C THR A 672 25.65 2.18 16.00
N LEU A 673 25.28 1.87 17.25
CA LEU A 673 26.25 1.71 18.33
C LEU A 673 27.16 0.50 18.09
N LEU A 674 26.60 -0.62 17.61
CA LEU A 674 27.36 -1.82 17.26
C LEU A 674 28.48 -1.49 16.26
N ASP A 675 28.13 -0.78 15.19
CA ASP A 675 29.09 -0.44 14.14
C ASP A 675 30.11 0.62 14.60
N LEU A 676 29.69 1.56 15.47
CA LEU A 676 30.58 2.55 16.06
C LEU A 676 31.60 1.91 17.03
N SER A 677 31.15 1.09 17.97
CA SER A 677 32.05 0.42 18.93
C SER A 677 32.99 -0.57 18.22
N GLY A 678 32.46 -1.27 17.21
CA GLY A 678 33.22 -2.08 16.27
C GLY A 678 34.39 -1.30 15.67
N ALA A 679 34.09 -0.20 14.97
CA ALA A 679 35.08 0.62 14.27
C ALA A 679 36.09 1.34 15.19
N LEU A 680 35.73 1.57 16.46
CA LEU A 680 36.60 2.10 17.51
C LEU A 680 37.54 1.05 18.10
N GLY A 681 37.31 -0.24 17.84
CA GLY A 681 38.10 -1.36 18.36
C GLY A 681 37.76 -1.76 19.79
N VAL A 682 36.57 -1.42 20.30
CA VAL A 682 36.13 -1.79 21.66
C VAL A 682 35.47 -3.17 21.64
N LYS A 683 35.80 -4.05 22.60
CA LYS A 683 35.19 -5.39 22.67
C LYS A 683 33.67 -5.28 22.75
N THR A 684 32.97 -5.86 21.79
CA THR A 684 31.53 -5.69 21.65
C THR A 684 30.84 -7.02 21.47
N ILE A 685 29.73 -7.21 22.19
CA ILE A 685 28.84 -8.34 22.08
C ILE A 685 27.59 -7.88 21.33
N ALA A 686 27.42 -8.43 20.12
CA ALA A 686 26.28 -8.19 19.26
C ALA A 686 25.12 -9.11 19.63
N LEU A 687 23.99 -8.56 20.03
CA LEU A 687 22.78 -9.34 20.33
C LEU A 687 22.01 -9.67 19.06
N PHE A 688 21.50 -10.90 18.97
CA PHE A 688 20.54 -11.27 17.93
C PHE A 688 19.45 -12.22 18.44
N THR A 689 18.27 -12.11 17.82
CA THR A 689 17.29 -13.20 17.77
C THR A 689 16.92 -13.53 16.33
N GLY A 690 16.55 -14.79 16.08
CA GLY A 690 16.25 -15.27 14.73
C GLY A 690 17.49 -15.42 13.86
N TYR A 691 17.26 -15.58 12.55
CA TYR A 691 18.31 -15.86 11.56
C TYR A 691 18.80 -14.63 10.80
N LYS A 692 18.14 -13.47 10.97
CA LYS A 692 18.41 -12.25 10.20
C LYS A 692 19.88 -11.84 10.15
N PHE A 693 20.59 -11.97 11.27
CA PHE A 693 21.98 -11.54 11.39
C PHE A 693 23.00 -12.64 11.12
N ARG A 694 22.56 -13.83 10.71
CA ARG A 694 23.46 -14.94 10.34
C ARG A 694 24.37 -14.56 9.17
N ALA A 695 23.82 -13.82 8.21
CA ALA A 695 24.52 -13.23 7.06
C ALA A 695 25.73 -12.35 7.43
N ARG A 696 25.85 -11.92 8.70
CA ARG A 696 26.93 -11.06 9.20
C ARG A 696 27.92 -11.83 10.11
N GLN A 697 27.72 -13.13 10.27
CA GLN A 697 28.48 -13.99 11.17
C GLN A 697 29.38 -14.96 10.39
N ASP A 698 30.59 -15.17 10.90
CA ASP A 698 31.39 -16.34 10.54
C ASP A 698 30.89 -17.61 11.25
N VAL A 699 31.55 -18.74 11.00
CA VAL A 699 31.22 -20.04 11.60
C VAL A 699 31.36 -20.10 13.13
N ASN A 700 32.13 -19.19 13.71
CA ASN A 700 32.38 -19.09 15.16
C ASN A 700 31.49 -18.02 15.83
N GLY A 701 30.65 -17.33 15.05
CA GLY A 701 29.82 -16.22 15.52
C GLY A 701 30.58 -14.90 15.65
N ASN A 702 31.76 -14.74 15.04
CA ASN A 702 32.42 -13.44 14.96
C ASN A 702 31.78 -12.59 13.87
N ASP A 703 31.81 -11.26 14.04
CA ASP A 703 31.33 -10.32 13.04
C ASP A 703 32.26 -10.26 11.83
N LEU A 704 31.68 -10.31 10.63
CA LEU A 704 32.45 -10.23 9.38
C LEU A 704 33.06 -8.84 9.12
N TYR A 705 32.52 -7.79 9.75
CA TYR A 705 32.99 -6.42 9.53
C TYR A 705 33.94 -5.95 10.63
N HIS A 706 33.78 -6.41 11.88
CA HIS A 706 34.58 -5.94 13.01
C HIS A 706 35.10 -7.11 13.84
N SER A 707 36.40 -7.38 13.82
CA SER A 707 37.01 -8.52 14.52
C SER A 707 36.89 -8.48 16.05
N ASN A 708 36.66 -7.29 16.61
CA ASN A 708 36.39 -7.07 18.03
C ASN A 708 34.91 -7.24 18.43
N VAL A 709 34.06 -7.68 17.49
CA VAL A 709 32.63 -7.92 17.70
C VAL A 709 32.34 -9.42 17.62
N VAL A 710 31.64 -9.95 18.63
CA VAL A 710 31.13 -11.33 18.66
C VAL A 710 29.61 -11.34 18.81
N TRP A 711 28.93 -12.18 18.04
CA TRP A 711 27.49 -12.35 18.10
C TRP A 711 27.10 -13.38 19.17
N LYS A 712 26.16 -13.00 20.03
CA LYS A 712 25.57 -13.85 21.07
C LYS A 712 24.06 -13.71 21.04
N GLY A 713 23.33 -14.82 21.01
CA GLY A 713 21.93 -14.75 20.66
C GLY A 713 21.18 -16.08 20.69
N SER A 714 19.99 -16.06 20.09
CA SER A 714 19.15 -17.23 19.90
C SER A 714 18.57 -17.25 18.50
N TYR A 715 18.63 -18.39 17.82
CA TYR A 715 17.95 -18.54 16.52
C TYR A 715 16.42 -18.66 16.65
N ASN A 716 15.88 -18.64 17.87
CA ASN A 716 14.46 -18.46 18.12
C ASN A 716 14.16 -16.95 18.23
N VAL A 717 13.31 -16.44 17.33
CA VAL A 717 12.93 -15.02 17.24
C VAL A 717 12.33 -14.48 18.56
N ASN A 718 11.66 -15.34 19.34
CA ASN A 718 11.01 -14.96 20.61
C ASN A 718 11.93 -15.06 21.84
N ASP A 719 13.11 -15.67 21.74
CA ASP A 719 13.93 -16.00 22.91
C ASP A 719 15.02 -14.95 23.19
N LYS A 720 14.57 -13.74 23.55
CA LYS A 720 15.45 -12.61 23.88
C LYS A 720 16.19 -12.81 25.21
N THR A 721 15.57 -13.50 26.17
CA THR A 721 16.19 -13.82 27.46
C THR A 721 17.41 -14.72 27.27
N ARG A 722 17.35 -15.74 26.40
CA ARG A 722 18.53 -16.56 26.09
C ARG A 722 19.63 -15.77 25.40
N ALA A 723 19.28 -14.84 24.52
CA ALA A 723 20.26 -13.97 23.86
C ALA A 723 21.04 -13.11 24.89
N LEU A 724 20.33 -12.49 25.83
CA LEU A 724 20.95 -11.74 26.94
C LEU A 724 21.81 -12.64 27.81
N LYS A 725 21.28 -13.79 28.24
CA LYS A 725 22.04 -14.77 29.04
C LYS A 725 23.35 -15.15 28.37
N SER A 726 23.32 -15.44 27.06
CA SER A 726 24.53 -15.79 26.31
C SER A 726 25.54 -14.65 26.23
N ALA A 727 25.10 -13.39 26.24
CA ALA A 727 25.99 -12.23 26.23
C ALA A 727 26.66 -12.02 27.59
N PHE A 728 25.89 -12.10 28.68
CA PHE A 728 26.42 -11.97 30.04
C PHE A 728 27.33 -13.15 30.41
N ASP A 729 26.94 -14.39 30.08
CA ASP A 729 27.78 -15.57 30.28
C ASP A 729 29.12 -15.41 29.55
N TYR A 730 29.12 -14.83 28.34
CA TYR A 730 30.35 -14.56 27.60
C TYR A 730 31.25 -13.53 28.28
N ILE A 731 30.74 -12.57 29.04
CA ILE A 731 31.59 -11.58 29.73
C ILE A 731 32.10 -12.13 31.05
N PHE A 732 31.21 -12.75 31.84
CA PHE A 732 31.50 -13.08 33.25
C PHE A 732 32.00 -14.52 33.48
N ASN A 733 31.88 -15.43 32.50
CA ASN A 733 32.37 -16.81 32.63
C ASN A 733 33.61 -17.13 31.78
N LEU A 734 34.32 -16.12 31.24
CA LEU A 734 35.50 -16.33 30.39
C LEU A 734 36.71 -16.98 31.11
N ASP A 735 36.70 -17.04 32.44
CA ASP A 735 37.78 -17.62 33.26
C ASP A 735 37.32 -18.79 34.16
N LYS A 736 36.28 -19.54 33.75
CA LYS A 736 35.89 -20.81 34.39
C LYS A 736 36.22 -22.03 33.55
#